data_AF-A0A2L1U1I7-F1
#
_entry.id   AF-A0A2L1U1I7-F1
#
_cell.length_a   1.000
_cell.length_b   1.000
_cell.length_c   1.000
_cell.angle_alpha   90.00
_cell.angle_beta   90.00
_cell.angle_gamma   90.00
#
_symmetry.space_group_name_H-M   'P 1'
#
loop_
_entity.id
_entity.type
_entity.pdbx_description
1 polymer ?
#
loop_
_entity_poly.entity_id
_entity_poly.type
_entity_poly.pdbx_seq_one_letter_code
_entity_poly.pdbx_strand_id
1 'polypeptide(L)'
;MIQTEEKMLKAVGQFFYGDNFNELAFVVARGINGFKLDNRTLDGVDFKTTIQSVRWLANFTPKESGVYTFTINPHYFAHILIDGENAKDQEIQLEAGKSYPFVVAYFGNPMTEQEELLQLDVHYTFNQQETKEIEVETFSIPEIISFESLPMGTDSRTEENKQPMLDTDDDGICDEWEVNGYYVKNNIAVFPWPKKGSEEEKELIKQGFKKFVSNPNESHTAGDPYSDLEKASGAFDRTIHKVARDPLVAAYPSITVGMEELILSNNENISSTKGKTVSRSTSSSVSDSNTEGIDASVGFSLFEGFSASVTGHYSHSSTHTVDSSNTSGQDWQHQLELNTGQSAYMNANVRYYNTGTAPVYNLVPTTNLVLGRQTVTTVTGQLNQRSLSLAPGQTYPKQHLHGVALNTLDQFSSAPIALNINQLDRLESGEKLKLETTQFQGAFARRSPAGGQVVLEENEWAHYMPQIESVTAGILINMGGNRFIERRIAAKDPLNPNDRTPELTLGEALEKSIGMYLDEENKNFYFINEETGTKHIISPDLVHLVFDKKTGKKIKEEQERKPDIKTIYGMTIRPGMNIQINVPVLYDDFTKKSGMWSGGNYDTEHALYKGQCYEIPAQKEGVYSNFSLEPKAIYLIVIAVKGKEAGNVTVNITESKEIKEIGNFEIGKNYKYQKMILFNDMKEHLKLHIKSETNDSVYIDNLSIIKIGKGIDKLKQENIEYAKNVGFDDRFYISAISGEEMVITNNSPIAVMKKKDGTKQQKLELQFLNNGSFKIMDTSKSTNKVLTLQKGYSILSFREDESIKTQFWYLKKSTNPNQMGYQIISAWDRSKVLEYDIYKDEKVGDGWPIRIASLDENKPSQYFKFPQEIAPVLPDGEYQIKSRKDTNVLADLSENKSGAIVHAFKNHDLINQKWNFVYDSSKQAYKIKSSQNPNLLLTWTSKSGNLIIGYEDHRYNDQYWKIKKSTKDGYYKIRNVENLNYLLDLKDGNTSDRTPLCAGWESGKPSQEWKIEPPSDRPLKDG
;
A
#
# COMPACT_ATOMS: atom_id res chain seq x y z
N MET A 1 18.19 45.26 -32.93
CA MET A 1 18.62 43.95 -33.41
C MET A 1 17.42 43.05 -33.34
N ILE A 2 16.90 42.62 -34.49
CA ILE A 2 15.85 41.62 -34.56
C ILE A 2 16.55 40.30 -34.26
N GLN A 3 16.22 39.66 -33.14
CA GLN A 3 16.73 38.35 -32.79
C GLN A 3 16.05 37.37 -33.75
N THR A 4 16.78 36.91 -34.77
CA THR A 4 16.28 35.86 -35.67
C THR A 4 16.01 34.63 -34.83
N GLU A 5 14.77 34.14 -34.83
CA GLU A 5 14.35 33.00 -34.03
C GLU A 5 15.07 31.74 -34.56
N GLU A 6 15.94 31.13 -33.75
CA GLU A 6 16.65 29.89 -34.12
C GLU A 6 15.65 28.75 -34.32
N LYS A 7 15.63 28.17 -35.52
CA LYS A 7 14.75 27.05 -35.89
C LYS A 7 15.49 25.73 -35.69
N MET A 8 14.92 24.79 -34.94
CA MET A 8 15.55 23.48 -34.71
C MET A 8 15.16 22.49 -35.81
N LEU A 9 16.14 21.94 -36.53
CA LEU A 9 15.94 20.86 -37.49
C LEU A 9 15.96 19.50 -36.77
N LYS A 10 14.98 18.65 -37.06
CA LYS A 10 15.00 17.25 -36.66
C LYS A 10 15.78 16.40 -37.66
N ALA A 11 17.04 16.24 -37.35
CA ALA A 11 17.94 15.35 -38.08
C ALA A 11 18.98 14.83 -37.09
N VAL A 12 19.45 13.62 -37.31
CA VAL A 12 20.56 13.05 -36.55
C VAL A 12 21.84 13.29 -37.33
N GLY A 13 22.75 14.07 -36.77
CA GLY A 13 24.06 14.34 -37.34
C GLY A 13 25.09 13.39 -36.75
N GLN A 14 25.81 12.67 -37.60
CA GLN A 14 26.89 11.78 -37.20
C GLN A 14 28.20 12.33 -37.79
N PHE A 15 29.17 12.58 -36.92
CA PHE A 15 30.44 13.24 -37.25
C PHE A 15 31.60 12.29 -37.02
N PHE A 16 32.55 12.25 -37.94
CA PHE A 16 33.58 11.22 -37.99
C PHE A 16 34.98 11.82 -38.12
N TYR A 17 35.96 11.21 -37.45
CA TYR A 17 37.37 11.56 -37.61
C TYR A 17 37.95 11.02 -38.92
N GLY A 18 37.39 9.95 -39.47
CA GLY A 18 37.73 9.43 -40.79
C GLY A 18 37.02 10.17 -41.93
N ASP A 19 37.61 10.11 -43.12
CA ASP A 19 37.12 10.76 -44.36
C ASP A 19 35.91 10.06 -45.02
N ASN A 20 35.61 8.83 -44.60
CA ASN A 20 34.59 7.96 -45.21
C ASN A 20 33.65 7.35 -44.16
N PHE A 21 33.17 8.17 -43.21
CA PHE A 21 32.28 7.76 -42.11
C PHE A 21 32.84 6.65 -41.21
N ASN A 22 34.16 6.62 -41.06
CA ASN A 22 34.86 5.71 -40.15
C ASN A 22 35.32 6.49 -38.91
N GLU A 23 35.41 5.84 -37.75
CA GLU A 23 35.82 6.45 -36.48
C GLU A 23 34.86 7.58 -36.03
N LEU A 24 33.68 7.20 -35.52
CA LEU A 24 32.68 8.13 -35.00
C LEU A 24 33.27 9.00 -33.88
N ALA A 25 33.14 10.31 -34.05
CA ALA A 25 33.57 11.31 -33.09
C ALA A 25 32.45 11.62 -32.10
N PHE A 26 31.28 11.99 -32.61
CA PHE A 26 30.10 12.33 -31.83
C PHE A 26 28.82 12.27 -32.68
N VAL A 27 27.69 12.12 -32.00
CA VAL A 27 26.34 12.14 -32.60
C VAL A 27 25.57 13.31 -32.03
N VAL A 28 24.75 13.97 -32.84
CA VAL A 28 23.81 15.01 -32.39
C VAL A 28 22.41 14.64 -32.82
N ALA A 29 21.42 14.81 -31.93
CA ALA A 29 20.03 14.45 -32.21
C ALA A 29 19.23 15.56 -32.93
N ARG A 30 19.86 16.70 -33.28
CA ARG A 30 19.21 17.86 -33.94
C ARG A 30 20.20 18.78 -34.63
N GLY A 31 19.74 19.43 -35.70
CA GLY A 31 20.40 20.57 -36.35
C GLY A 31 19.77 21.92 -35.97
N ILE A 32 20.42 23.02 -36.32
CA ILE A 32 19.98 24.40 -36.06
C ILE A 32 19.94 25.17 -37.38
N ASN A 33 18.83 25.82 -37.70
CA ASN A 33 18.58 26.51 -38.96
C ASN A 33 18.91 25.63 -40.20
N GLY A 34 18.57 24.34 -40.10
CA GLY A 34 18.89 23.33 -41.12
C GLY A 34 19.91 22.30 -40.63
N PHE A 35 20.67 21.73 -41.57
CA PHE A 35 21.68 20.69 -41.32
C PHE A 35 23.00 21.29 -40.80
N LYS A 36 22.89 22.09 -39.74
CA LYS A 36 24.00 22.86 -39.16
C LYS A 36 24.09 22.64 -37.66
N LEU A 37 25.28 22.86 -37.12
CA LEU A 37 25.55 22.86 -35.70
C LEU A 37 25.91 24.27 -35.24
N ASP A 38 25.29 24.75 -34.15
CA ASP A 38 25.73 26.00 -33.52
C ASP A 38 27.11 25.78 -32.89
N ASN A 39 28.06 26.68 -33.15
CA ASN A 39 29.40 26.64 -32.57
C ASN A 39 29.36 26.54 -31.03
N ARG A 40 28.34 27.14 -30.38
CA ARG A 40 28.14 27.02 -28.91
C ARG A 40 27.88 25.58 -28.47
N THR A 41 27.36 24.73 -29.34
CA THR A 41 27.12 23.30 -29.06
C THR A 41 28.43 22.55 -28.81
N LEU A 42 29.54 23.06 -29.35
CA LEU A 42 30.88 22.49 -29.21
C LEU A 42 31.79 23.35 -28.31
N ASP A 43 31.24 24.37 -27.63
CA ASP A 43 32.03 25.21 -26.72
C ASP A 43 32.76 24.35 -25.67
N GLY A 44 34.08 24.53 -25.61
CA GLY A 44 34.96 23.78 -24.72
C GLY A 44 35.13 22.30 -25.08
N VAL A 45 34.76 21.87 -26.29
CA VAL A 45 35.17 20.58 -26.86
C VAL A 45 36.52 20.77 -27.55
N ASP A 46 37.57 20.20 -26.97
CA ASP A 46 38.89 20.16 -27.59
C ASP A 46 38.95 18.94 -28.52
N PHE A 47 38.77 19.16 -29.81
CA PHE A 47 38.92 18.12 -30.81
C PHE A 47 40.39 17.76 -30.95
N LYS A 48 40.81 16.67 -30.29
CA LYS A 48 42.18 16.11 -30.45
C LYS A 48 42.50 15.77 -31.91
N THR A 49 41.47 15.51 -32.71
CA THR A 49 41.50 15.13 -34.13
C THR A 49 40.42 15.92 -34.89
N THR A 50 40.74 16.39 -36.09
CA THR A 50 39.80 17.15 -36.93
C THR A 50 38.71 16.23 -37.49
N ILE A 51 37.46 16.71 -37.53
CA ILE A 51 36.35 16.02 -38.22
C ILE A 51 36.63 16.03 -39.73
N GLN A 52 36.51 14.87 -40.38
CA GLN A 52 36.79 14.72 -41.81
C GLN A 52 35.56 14.36 -42.64
N SER A 53 34.52 13.77 -42.04
CA SER A 53 33.26 13.51 -42.72
C SER A 53 32.07 13.65 -41.79
N VAL A 54 30.91 13.95 -42.37
CA VAL A 54 29.64 14.12 -41.64
C VAL A 54 28.50 13.60 -42.49
N ARG A 55 27.49 13.03 -41.83
CA ARG A 55 26.19 12.80 -42.46
C ARG A 55 25.05 13.14 -41.53
N TRP A 56 23.96 13.61 -42.12
CA TRP A 56 22.72 13.92 -41.44
C TRP A 56 21.60 13.03 -41.96
N LEU A 57 20.86 12.44 -41.03
CA LEU A 57 19.76 11.52 -41.29
C LEU A 57 18.45 12.18 -40.86
N ALA A 58 17.47 12.26 -41.75
CA ALA A 58 16.15 12.81 -41.48
C ALA A 58 15.08 12.11 -42.34
N ASN A 59 13.80 12.30 -42.01
CA ASN A 59 12.68 11.98 -42.88
C ASN A 59 12.08 13.29 -43.39
N PHE A 60 11.94 13.45 -44.70
CA PHE A 60 11.32 14.60 -45.33
C PHE A 60 9.85 14.30 -45.67
N THR A 61 8.93 15.16 -45.24
CA THR A 61 7.49 15.09 -45.56
C THR A 61 7.06 16.37 -46.27
N PRO A 62 6.85 16.32 -47.61
CA PRO A 62 6.44 17.50 -48.38
C PRO A 62 5.06 18.02 -47.95
N LYS A 63 4.91 19.35 -47.89
CA LYS A 63 3.59 20.01 -47.67
C LYS A 63 2.74 20.02 -48.93
N GLU A 64 3.36 20.04 -50.11
CA GLU A 64 2.70 20.13 -51.41
C GLU A 64 3.25 19.05 -52.36
N SER A 65 2.39 18.52 -53.24
CA SER A 65 2.83 17.57 -54.25
C SER A 65 3.42 18.33 -55.45
N GLY A 66 4.57 17.92 -55.97
CA GLY A 66 5.19 18.58 -57.11
C GLY A 66 6.63 18.13 -57.37
N VAL A 67 7.32 18.86 -58.24
CA VAL A 67 8.73 18.61 -58.58
C VAL A 67 9.62 19.39 -57.62
N TYR A 68 10.50 18.69 -56.94
CA TYR A 68 11.50 19.24 -56.03
C TYR A 68 12.90 19.05 -56.60
N THR A 69 13.76 20.06 -56.45
CA THR A 69 15.20 19.95 -56.73
C THR A 69 15.98 20.50 -55.55
N PHE A 70 16.83 19.66 -54.96
CA PHE A 70 17.62 19.99 -53.77
C PHE A 70 19.07 20.32 -54.15
N THR A 71 19.62 21.34 -53.52
CA THR A 71 21.01 21.79 -53.70
C THR A 71 21.68 22.00 -52.34
N ILE A 72 23.02 21.94 -52.29
CA ILE A 72 23.80 22.05 -51.05
C ILE A 72 25.09 22.86 -51.27
N ASN A 73 25.47 23.66 -50.27
CA ASN A 73 26.76 24.35 -50.19
C ASN A 73 27.46 23.97 -48.86
N PRO A 74 28.77 23.64 -48.83
CA PRO A 74 29.70 23.44 -49.95
C PRO A 74 29.31 22.30 -50.90
N HIS A 75 29.38 22.55 -52.21
CA HIS A 75 28.75 21.69 -53.21
C HIS A 75 29.57 20.45 -53.58
N TYR A 76 30.90 20.52 -53.70
CA TYR A 76 31.67 19.49 -54.43
C TYR A 76 31.76 18.10 -53.77
N PHE A 77 31.74 18.02 -52.44
CA PHE A 77 31.90 16.76 -51.69
C PHE A 77 30.64 16.34 -50.92
N ALA A 78 29.57 17.13 -51.09
CA ALA A 78 28.28 16.88 -50.47
C ALA A 78 27.33 16.14 -51.43
N HIS A 79 26.54 15.24 -50.86
CA HIS A 79 25.52 14.42 -51.52
C HIS A 79 24.20 14.58 -50.78
N ILE A 80 23.10 14.51 -51.53
CA ILE A 80 21.74 14.43 -50.99
C ILE A 80 21.13 13.15 -51.54
N LEU A 81 20.57 12.33 -50.67
CA LEU A 81 19.90 11.09 -51.02
C LEU A 81 18.44 11.15 -50.54
N ILE A 82 17.52 10.70 -51.39
CA ILE A 82 16.10 10.51 -51.03
C ILE A 82 15.74 9.06 -51.36
N ASP A 83 15.19 8.32 -50.40
CA ASP A 83 14.95 6.87 -50.50
C ASP A 83 16.20 6.07 -50.94
N GLY A 84 17.39 6.57 -50.61
CA GLY A 84 18.67 5.98 -51.00
C GLY A 84 19.15 6.33 -52.41
N GLU A 85 18.37 7.05 -53.22
CA GLU A 85 18.80 7.47 -54.56
C GLU A 85 19.40 8.88 -54.54
N ASN A 86 20.41 9.12 -55.39
CA ASN A 86 21.06 10.43 -55.48
C ASN A 86 20.08 11.49 -56.00
N ALA A 87 19.78 12.46 -55.16
CA ALA A 87 18.76 13.48 -55.36
C ALA A 87 19.32 14.88 -55.59
N LYS A 88 20.64 15.04 -55.45
CA LYS A 88 21.30 16.33 -55.55
C LYS A 88 21.26 16.84 -57.00
N ASP A 89 20.81 18.07 -57.17
CA ASP A 89 20.67 18.74 -58.47
C ASP A 89 19.77 18.00 -59.48
N GLN A 90 18.89 17.09 -58.99
CA GLN A 90 17.95 16.33 -59.81
C GLN A 90 16.50 16.77 -59.56
N GLU A 91 15.65 16.65 -60.57
CA GLU A 91 14.21 16.84 -60.45
C GLU A 91 13.54 15.56 -59.93
N ILE A 92 12.87 15.66 -58.78
CA ILE A 92 12.21 14.52 -58.13
C ILE A 92 10.75 14.87 -57.88
N GLN A 93 9.87 13.97 -58.29
CA GLN A 93 8.44 14.08 -58.02
C GLN A 93 8.14 13.57 -56.61
N LEU A 94 7.58 14.42 -55.75
CA LEU A 94 7.21 14.05 -54.38
C LEU A 94 5.71 14.33 -54.12
N GLU A 95 5.13 13.52 -53.26
CA GLU A 95 3.71 13.59 -52.84
C GLU A 95 3.55 14.22 -51.46
N ALA A 96 2.59 15.14 -51.33
CA ALA A 96 2.24 15.79 -50.07
C ALA A 96 1.84 14.78 -49.00
N GLY A 97 2.38 14.92 -47.79
CA GLY A 97 2.05 14.09 -46.63
C GLY A 97 2.72 12.71 -46.61
N LYS A 98 3.42 12.29 -47.68
CA LYS A 98 4.23 11.07 -47.69
C LYS A 98 5.61 11.36 -47.11
N SER A 99 6.12 10.47 -46.24
CA SER A 99 7.44 10.59 -45.61
C SER A 99 8.50 9.84 -46.41
N TYR A 100 9.65 10.48 -46.65
CA TYR A 100 10.79 9.95 -47.41
C TYR A 100 12.08 10.04 -46.59
N PRO A 101 12.83 8.95 -46.38
CA PRO A 101 14.22 9.00 -45.92
C PRO A 101 15.06 10.01 -46.71
N PHE A 102 15.70 10.93 -45.98
CA PHE A 102 16.48 12.05 -46.51
C PHE A 102 17.84 12.08 -45.84
N VAL A 103 18.91 11.91 -46.63
CA VAL A 103 20.28 11.89 -46.12
C VAL A 103 21.10 12.98 -46.77
N VAL A 104 21.78 13.78 -45.95
CA VAL A 104 22.81 14.71 -46.40
C VAL A 104 24.15 14.16 -45.98
N ALA A 105 25.06 13.93 -46.92
CA ALA A 105 26.34 13.28 -46.66
C ALA A 105 27.48 14.13 -47.22
N TYR A 106 28.56 14.27 -46.46
CA TYR A 106 29.77 14.98 -46.87
C TYR A 106 31.00 14.08 -46.67
N PHE A 107 31.79 13.88 -47.72
CA PHE A 107 33.00 13.04 -47.71
C PHE A 107 34.29 13.86 -47.74
N GLY A 108 35.34 13.36 -47.09
CA GLY A 108 36.56 14.11 -46.76
C GLY A 108 37.20 14.95 -47.87
N ASN A 109 37.09 16.26 -47.71
CA ASN A 109 37.95 17.23 -48.39
C ASN A 109 39.02 17.75 -47.41
N PRO A 110 40.30 17.40 -47.59
CA PRO A 110 41.38 17.85 -46.71
C PRO A 110 41.68 19.36 -46.78
N MET A 111 41.01 20.12 -47.66
CA MET A 111 41.16 21.57 -47.84
C MET A 111 40.02 22.40 -47.18
N THR A 112 39.00 21.75 -46.59
CA THR A 112 37.83 22.43 -46.02
C THR A 112 38.07 22.82 -44.56
N GLU A 113 37.72 24.05 -44.18
CA GLU A 113 37.80 24.49 -42.79
C GLU A 113 36.75 23.76 -41.93
N GLN A 114 37.09 23.42 -40.69
CA GLN A 114 36.20 22.63 -39.81
C GLN A 114 34.83 23.31 -39.60
N GLU A 115 34.76 24.64 -39.66
CA GLU A 115 33.51 25.41 -39.56
C GLU A 115 32.56 25.13 -40.74
N GLU A 116 33.08 24.88 -41.94
CA GLU A 116 32.26 24.58 -43.13
C GLU A 116 31.62 23.18 -43.07
N LEU A 117 32.28 22.21 -42.43
CA LEU A 117 31.72 20.86 -42.21
C LEU A 117 30.56 20.84 -41.20
N LEU A 118 30.54 21.82 -40.29
CA LEU A 118 29.50 21.99 -39.29
C LEU A 118 28.29 22.76 -39.85
N GLN A 119 28.37 23.29 -41.08
CA GLN A 119 27.39 24.18 -41.68
C GLN A 119 27.01 23.69 -43.09
N LEU A 120 26.09 22.72 -43.21
CA LEU A 120 25.59 22.26 -44.51
C LEU A 120 24.32 23.00 -44.92
N ASP A 121 24.48 23.91 -45.88
CA ASP A 121 23.42 24.79 -46.40
C ASP A 121 22.60 24.09 -47.48
N VAL A 122 21.54 23.37 -47.08
CA VAL A 122 20.60 22.72 -48.01
C VAL A 122 19.47 23.66 -48.40
N HIS A 123 19.22 23.75 -49.70
CA HIS A 123 18.14 24.53 -50.30
C HIS A 123 17.31 23.64 -51.22
N TYR A 124 16.09 24.08 -51.54
CA TYR A 124 15.26 23.42 -52.54
C TYR A 124 14.53 24.42 -53.44
N THR A 125 14.22 23.99 -54.66
CA THR A 125 13.25 24.68 -55.54
C THR A 125 12.03 23.79 -55.70
N PHE A 126 10.84 24.40 -55.78
CA PHE A 126 9.58 23.71 -56.00
C PHE A 126 8.98 24.15 -57.34
N ASN A 127 8.69 23.21 -58.24
CA ASN A 127 8.18 23.46 -59.59
C ASN A 127 8.99 24.54 -60.36
N GLN A 128 10.33 24.50 -60.24
CA GLN A 128 11.27 25.46 -60.85
C GLN A 128 11.02 26.94 -60.47
N GLN A 129 10.38 27.19 -59.33
CA GLN A 129 10.20 28.52 -58.76
C GLN A 129 11.45 28.95 -57.95
N GLU A 130 11.34 30.07 -57.21
CA GLU A 130 12.42 30.64 -56.39
C GLU A 130 13.01 29.62 -55.40
N THR A 131 14.33 29.68 -55.22
CA THR A 131 15.08 28.87 -54.24
C THR A 131 14.64 29.22 -52.83
N LYS A 132 14.27 28.20 -52.06
CA LYS A 132 13.85 28.31 -50.66
C LYS A 132 14.83 27.58 -49.75
N GLU A 133 15.03 28.10 -48.54
CA GLU A 133 15.65 27.34 -47.46
C GLU A 133 14.77 26.17 -47.04
N ILE A 134 15.38 25.11 -46.51
CA ILE A 134 14.63 23.98 -45.96
C ILE A 134 13.71 24.42 -44.81
N GLU A 135 12.45 24.05 -44.92
CA GLU A 135 11.46 24.30 -43.88
C GLU A 135 11.63 23.26 -42.78
N VAL A 136 12.25 23.60 -41.65
CA VAL A 136 12.55 22.62 -40.58
C VAL A 136 11.35 21.79 -40.11
N GLU A 137 10.13 22.32 -40.27
CA GLU A 137 8.86 21.68 -39.92
C GLU A 137 8.53 20.45 -40.77
N THR A 138 9.10 20.35 -41.97
CA THR A 138 8.88 19.24 -42.91
C THR A 138 9.84 18.07 -42.67
N PHE A 139 10.73 18.16 -41.68
CA PHE A 139 11.72 17.13 -41.39
C PHE A 139 11.50 16.50 -40.02
N SER A 140 11.55 15.17 -39.91
CA SER A 140 11.50 14.44 -38.64
C SER A 140 12.73 13.56 -38.41
N ILE A 141 12.99 13.18 -37.16
CA ILE A 141 14.03 12.19 -36.84
C ILE A 141 13.56 10.84 -37.41
N PRO A 142 14.41 10.08 -38.13
CA PRO A 142 14.06 8.75 -38.62
C PRO A 142 13.78 7.79 -37.46
N GLU A 143 12.89 6.83 -37.65
CA GLU A 143 12.70 5.73 -36.68
C GLU A 143 13.88 4.75 -36.67
N ILE A 144 14.66 4.72 -37.76
CA ILE A 144 15.83 3.85 -37.96
C ILE A 144 17.02 4.76 -38.27
N ILE A 145 18.04 4.75 -37.42
CA ILE A 145 19.25 5.57 -37.53
C ILE A 145 20.46 4.65 -37.72
N SER A 146 20.58 4.05 -38.90
CA SER A 146 21.61 3.04 -39.14
C SER A 146 23.01 3.61 -39.40
N PHE A 147 24.04 2.87 -38.98
CA PHE A 147 25.45 3.10 -39.32
C PHE A 147 25.89 2.50 -40.67
N GLU A 148 24.99 1.85 -41.41
CA GLU A 148 25.28 1.27 -42.71
C GLU A 148 25.79 2.31 -43.73
N SER A 149 26.71 1.87 -44.60
CA SER A 149 27.25 2.70 -45.69
C SER A 149 26.19 3.00 -46.74
N LEU A 150 26.17 4.24 -47.22
CA LEU A 150 25.30 4.69 -48.32
C LEU A 150 25.35 3.73 -49.53
N PRO A 151 24.26 3.66 -50.32
CA PRO A 151 24.14 2.69 -51.42
C PRO A 151 25.36 2.66 -52.35
N MET A 152 25.70 1.43 -52.72
CA MET A 152 26.88 1.04 -53.48
C MET A 152 27.00 1.85 -54.78
N GLY A 153 27.98 2.75 -54.86
CA GLY A 153 28.23 3.61 -56.03
C GLY A 153 28.81 4.99 -55.73
N THR A 154 28.74 5.46 -54.47
CA THR A 154 29.40 6.69 -53.98
C THR A 154 30.71 6.44 -53.25
N ASP A 155 31.12 5.17 -53.11
CA ASP A 155 32.21 4.74 -52.24
C ASP A 155 33.48 4.43 -53.05
N SER A 156 34.53 5.23 -52.89
CA SER A 156 35.84 4.99 -53.50
C SER A 156 36.71 4.10 -52.60
N ARG A 157 36.36 2.83 -52.38
CA ARG A 157 37.13 1.92 -51.51
C ARG A 157 37.84 0.76 -52.24
N THR A 158 39.04 0.46 -51.77
CA THR A 158 39.68 -0.87 -51.76
C THR A 158 39.35 -1.59 -50.44
N GLU A 159 39.12 -2.90 -50.48
CA GLU A 159 38.41 -3.71 -49.46
C GLU A 159 39.02 -3.89 -48.05
N GLU A 160 40.20 -3.35 -47.72
CA GLU A 160 40.99 -3.85 -46.56
C GLU A 160 40.67 -3.26 -45.17
N ASN A 161 39.84 -2.23 -45.01
CA ASN A 161 39.52 -1.63 -43.68
C ASN A 161 38.04 -1.74 -43.29
N LYS A 162 37.47 -2.95 -43.38
CA LYS A 162 36.09 -3.24 -42.94
C LYS A 162 36.05 -3.62 -41.45
N GLN A 163 35.76 -2.67 -40.58
CA GLN A 163 34.80 -2.94 -39.50
C GLN A 163 33.78 -1.80 -39.48
N PRO A 164 32.55 -2.01 -39.99
CA PRO A 164 31.50 -1.02 -39.85
C PRO A 164 31.22 -0.79 -38.37
N MET A 165 30.91 0.45 -38.01
CA MET A 165 30.40 0.75 -36.68
C MET A 165 29.02 0.09 -36.59
N LEU A 166 28.89 -0.86 -35.67
CA LEU A 166 27.67 -1.62 -35.49
C LEU A 166 26.73 -0.85 -34.56
N ASP A 167 25.48 -0.75 -34.99
CA ASP A 167 24.33 -0.25 -34.24
C ASP A 167 23.23 -1.25 -34.56
N THR A 168 22.99 -2.17 -33.62
CA THR A 168 22.18 -3.37 -33.87
C THR A 168 20.68 -3.08 -33.75
N ASP A 169 20.28 -2.03 -33.02
CA ASP A 169 18.89 -1.64 -32.81
C ASP A 169 18.48 -0.34 -33.51
N ASP A 170 19.42 0.27 -34.24
CA ASP A 170 19.26 1.45 -35.08
C ASP A 170 18.73 2.68 -34.31
N ASP A 171 19.09 2.81 -33.02
CA ASP A 171 18.68 3.92 -32.17
C ASP A 171 19.56 5.19 -32.34
N GLY A 172 20.67 5.04 -33.07
CA GLY A 172 21.61 6.12 -33.39
C GLY A 172 22.80 6.22 -32.43
N ILE A 173 22.93 5.30 -31.48
CA ILE A 173 24.09 5.11 -30.61
C ILE A 173 24.72 3.76 -30.98
N CYS A 174 26.02 3.73 -31.27
CA CYS A 174 26.64 2.47 -31.63
C CYS A 174 26.82 1.51 -30.44
N ASP A 175 26.77 0.21 -30.70
CA ASP A 175 26.81 -0.86 -29.69
C ASP A 175 27.99 -0.71 -28.72
N GLU A 176 29.15 -0.29 -29.24
CA GLU A 176 30.37 -0.11 -28.43
C GLU A 176 30.16 0.96 -27.35
N TRP A 177 29.47 2.05 -27.69
CA TRP A 177 29.22 3.16 -26.77
C TRP A 177 28.16 2.78 -25.75
N GLU A 178 27.12 2.05 -26.13
CA GLU A 178 26.09 1.62 -25.19
C GLU A 178 26.62 0.65 -24.14
N VAL A 179 27.49 -0.27 -24.55
CA VAL A 179 28.13 -1.25 -23.67
C VAL A 179 29.21 -0.61 -22.79
N ASN A 180 30.11 0.19 -23.36
CA ASN A 180 31.24 0.76 -22.62
C ASN A 180 30.89 2.05 -21.89
N GLY A 181 29.86 2.73 -22.35
CA GLY A 181 29.24 3.94 -21.87
C GLY A 181 29.51 5.17 -22.71
N TYR A 182 28.62 6.15 -22.58
CA TYR A 182 28.65 7.44 -23.27
C TYR A 182 28.20 8.58 -22.33
N TYR A 183 28.39 9.82 -22.75
CA TYR A 183 27.85 11.00 -22.07
C TYR A 183 27.35 12.04 -23.06
N VAL A 184 26.57 13.00 -22.55
CA VAL A 184 26.00 14.08 -23.36
C VAL A 184 26.52 15.43 -22.90
N LYS A 185 27.00 16.22 -23.85
CA LYS A 185 27.44 17.60 -23.65
C LYS A 185 26.47 18.58 -24.29
N ASN A 186 26.25 19.70 -23.61
CA ASN A 186 25.34 20.78 -24.02
C ASN A 186 23.88 20.35 -24.32
N ASN A 187 23.45 19.19 -23.80
CA ASN A 187 22.14 18.56 -24.09
C ASN A 187 21.90 18.31 -25.59
N ILE A 188 22.94 18.08 -26.38
CA ILE A 188 22.80 17.88 -27.83
C ILE A 188 23.76 16.80 -28.35
N ALA A 189 25.03 16.87 -27.96
CA ALA A 189 26.08 16.01 -28.53
C ALA A 189 26.41 14.83 -27.61
N VAL A 190 26.34 13.62 -28.15
CA VAL A 190 26.68 12.34 -27.52
C VAL A 190 28.12 11.98 -27.86
N PHE A 191 28.91 11.69 -26.83
CA PHE A 191 30.32 11.33 -26.92
C PHE A 191 30.59 10.01 -26.18
N PRO A 192 31.61 9.24 -26.59
CA PRO A 192 32.00 8.03 -25.85
C PRO A 192 32.52 8.40 -24.46
N TRP A 193 32.19 7.58 -23.46
CA TRP A 193 32.75 7.74 -22.13
C TRP A 193 34.23 7.35 -22.14
N PRO A 194 35.13 8.17 -21.57
CA PRO A 194 36.56 7.85 -21.55
C PRO A 194 36.87 6.55 -20.81
N LYS A 195 38.06 5.98 -21.08
CA LYS A 195 38.51 4.76 -20.38
C LYS A 195 38.52 4.97 -18.87
N LYS A 196 38.01 3.97 -18.14
CA LYS A 196 37.95 3.96 -16.68
C LYS A 196 39.33 4.22 -16.06
N GLY A 197 39.41 5.16 -15.13
CA GLY A 197 40.62 5.59 -14.42
C GLY A 197 41.45 6.66 -15.15
N SER A 198 41.08 7.05 -16.38
CA SER A 198 41.78 8.11 -17.11
C SER A 198 41.60 9.49 -16.46
N GLU A 199 42.54 10.42 -16.71
CA GLU A 199 42.40 11.81 -16.26
C GLU A 199 41.18 12.51 -16.88
N GLU A 200 40.83 12.14 -18.12
CA GLU A 200 39.66 12.67 -18.82
C GLU A 200 38.34 12.26 -18.12
N GLU A 201 38.21 11.00 -17.71
CA GLU A 201 37.05 10.54 -16.92
C GLU A 201 36.94 11.31 -15.60
N LYS A 202 38.06 11.48 -14.88
CA LYS A 202 38.06 12.22 -13.60
C LYS A 202 37.61 13.66 -13.79
N GLU A 203 38.02 14.30 -14.88
CA GLU A 203 37.66 15.69 -15.17
C GLU A 203 36.19 15.83 -15.56
N LEU A 204 35.64 14.90 -16.36
CA LEU A 204 34.21 14.85 -16.68
C LEU A 204 33.36 14.67 -15.42
N ILE A 205 33.76 13.77 -14.52
CA ILE A 205 33.06 13.55 -13.24
C ILE A 205 33.09 14.83 -12.38
N LYS A 206 34.24 15.52 -12.29
CA LYS A 206 34.33 16.81 -11.56
C LYS A 206 33.43 17.89 -12.17
N GLN A 207 33.27 17.90 -13.49
CA GLN A 207 32.38 18.81 -14.21
C GLN A 207 30.89 18.43 -14.05
N GLY A 208 30.59 17.26 -13.45
CA GLY A 208 29.23 16.80 -13.18
C GLY A 208 28.59 16.01 -14.31
N PHE A 209 29.37 15.57 -15.31
CA PHE A 209 28.85 14.68 -16.37
C PHE A 209 28.56 13.29 -15.82
N LYS A 210 27.50 12.67 -16.35
CA LYS A 210 27.06 11.33 -15.99
C LYS A 210 27.38 10.35 -17.12
N LYS A 211 27.77 9.13 -16.73
CA LYS A 211 27.96 8.01 -17.63
C LYS A 211 26.63 7.30 -17.87
N PHE A 212 26.21 7.24 -19.12
CA PHE A 212 25.08 6.44 -19.58
C PHE A 212 25.57 5.12 -20.16
N VAL A 213 24.72 4.10 -20.08
CA VAL A 213 24.86 2.78 -20.68
C VAL A 213 23.45 2.29 -21.01
N SER A 214 23.29 1.53 -22.09
CA SER A 214 22.01 1.04 -22.61
C SER A 214 22.18 -0.37 -23.21
N ASN A 215 21.07 -0.95 -23.69
CA ASN A 215 21.03 -2.27 -24.29
C ASN A 215 21.13 -2.14 -25.82
N PRO A 216 22.24 -2.57 -26.46
CA PRO A 216 22.44 -2.40 -27.90
C PRO A 216 21.54 -3.22 -28.82
N ASN A 217 20.64 -4.02 -28.24
CA ASN A 217 19.70 -4.82 -28.99
C ASN A 217 18.26 -4.28 -28.84
N GLU A 218 18.07 -3.14 -28.16
CA GLU A 218 16.77 -2.58 -27.83
C GLU A 218 16.81 -1.05 -27.85
N SER A 219 16.29 -0.46 -28.93
CA SER A 219 16.29 1.00 -29.13
C SER A 219 15.58 1.80 -28.03
N HIS A 220 14.81 1.10 -27.18
CA HIS A 220 14.12 1.64 -26.02
C HIS A 220 14.44 0.75 -24.81
N THR A 221 15.65 0.86 -24.23
CA THR A 221 16.11 -0.06 -23.17
C THR A 221 15.14 -0.21 -21.99
N ALA A 222 14.42 0.85 -21.60
CA ALA A 222 13.44 0.81 -20.51
C ALA A 222 12.01 0.42 -20.93
N GLY A 223 11.77 0.15 -22.22
CA GLY A 223 10.47 -0.19 -22.80
C GLY A 223 9.48 0.98 -22.90
N ASP A 224 9.94 2.20 -22.60
CA ASP A 224 9.14 3.43 -22.68
C ASP A 224 9.13 3.99 -24.12
N PRO A 225 8.27 4.97 -24.46
CA PRO A 225 8.08 5.38 -25.86
C PRO A 225 9.17 6.31 -26.41
N TYR A 226 10.27 6.52 -25.69
CA TYR A 226 11.40 7.37 -26.09
C TYR A 226 12.67 6.53 -26.21
N SER A 227 13.39 6.69 -27.32
CA SER A 227 14.65 5.97 -27.57
C SER A 227 15.78 6.40 -26.61
N ASP A 228 16.83 5.60 -26.52
CA ASP A 228 17.93 5.90 -25.61
C ASP A 228 18.69 7.17 -26.02
N LEU A 229 18.84 7.41 -27.34
CA LEU A 229 19.32 8.68 -27.88
C LEU A 229 18.43 9.87 -27.51
N GLU A 230 17.10 9.75 -27.64
CA GLU A 230 16.18 10.83 -27.27
C GLU A 230 16.26 11.18 -25.78
N LYS A 231 16.32 10.16 -24.92
CA LYS A 231 16.44 10.30 -23.46
C LYS A 231 17.75 10.96 -23.07
N ALA A 232 18.88 10.44 -23.58
CA ALA A 232 20.20 10.96 -23.25
C ALA A 232 20.38 12.41 -23.75
N SER A 233 19.96 12.70 -24.99
CA SER A 233 20.07 14.03 -25.59
C SER A 233 19.07 15.05 -25.02
N GLY A 234 18.00 14.62 -24.34
CA GLY A 234 16.95 15.52 -23.91
C GLY A 234 16.07 16.01 -25.06
N ALA A 235 15.96 15.25 -26.15
CA ALA A 235 15.15 15.56 -27.33
C ALA A 235 13.65 15.21 -27.19
N PHE A 236 13.18 14.95 -25.98
CA PHE A 236 11.82 14.52 -25.65
C PHE A 236 11.07 15.57 -24.79
N ASP A 237 9.89 15.22 -24.24
CA ASP A 237 9.07 16.15 -23.45
C ASP A 237 9.86 16.71 -22.25
N ARG A 238 9.99 18.04 -22.19
CA ARG A 238 10.74 18.75 -21.15
C ARG A 238 10.12 18.65 -19.75
N THR A 239 8.87 18.21 -19.65
CA THR A 239 8.18 18.00 -18.38
C THR A 239 8.48 16.62 -17.77
N ILE A 240 9.14 15.72 -18.51
CA ILE A 240 9.65 14.46 -17.96
C ILE A 240 10.77 14.74 -16.96
N HIS A 241 10.76 14.00 -15.85
CA HIS A 241 11.74 14.13 -14.78
C HIS A 241 13.13 13.82 -15.31
N LYS A 242 14.12 14.65 -14.96
CA LYS A 242 15.50 14.57 -15.44
C LYS A 242 16.21 13.23 -15.20
N VAL A 243 15.76 12.43 -14.22
CA VAL A 243 16.32 11.11 -13.94
C VAL A 243 16.01 10.11 -15.07
N ALA A 244 14.88 10.29 -15.77
CA ALA A 244 14.51 9.49 -16.93
C ALA A 244 15.21 9.94 -18.23
N ARG A 245 16.24 10.79 -18.13
CA ARG A 245 17.23 10.96 -19.21
C ARG A 245 18.22 9.81 -19.26
N ASP A 246 18.38 9.08 -18.15
CA ASP A 246 19.15 7.85 -18.15
C ASP A 246 18.33 6.78 -18.89
N PRO A 247 18.85 6.15 -19.95
CA PRO A 247 18.20 5.09 -20.70
C PRO A 247 17.59 3.99 -19.82
N LEU A 248 18.26 3.66 -18.71
CA LEU A 248 17.84 2.60 -17.79
C LEU A 248 16.69 3.02 -16.88
N VAL A 249 16.34 4.31 -16.77
CA VAL A 249 15.24 4.78 -15.93
C VAL A 249 14.05 5.09 -16.83
N ALA A 250 12.96 4.34 -16.67
CA ALA A 250 11.80 4.49 -17.55
C ALA A 250 11.13 5.86 -17.38
N ALA A 251 10.72 6.47 -18.48
CA ALA A 251 9.71 7.53 -18.49
C ALA A 251 8.34 6.89 -18.23
N TYR A 252 7.83 7.03 -17.00
CA TYR A 252 6.70 6.26 -16.50
C TYR A 252 5.79 7.13 -15.63
N PRO A 253 4.52 7.36 -15.98
CA PRO A 253 3.58 8.01 -15.08
C PRO A 253 3.09 7.01 -14.01
N SER A 254 2.94 7.50 -12.78
CA SER A 254 2.40 6.71 -11.67
C SER A 254 1.26 7.50 -11.04
N ILE A 255 0.03 7.12 -11.35
CA ILE A 255 -1.17 7.89 -11.05
C ILE A 255 -1.88 7.32 -9.83
N THR A 256 -2.09 8.19 -8.85
CA THR A 256 -2.80 7.85 -7.61
C THR A 256 -3.95 8.81 -7.37
N VAL A 257 -5.10 8.31 -6.93
CA VAL A 257 -6.24 9.12 -6.49
C VAL A 257 -6.35 9.05 -4.98
N GLY A 258 -6.13 10.19 -4.31
CA GLY A 258 -6.29 10.33 -2.87
C GLY A 258 -7.57 11.08 -2.51
N MET A 259 -8.22 10.68 -1.42
CA MET A 259 -9.36 11.38 -0.83
C MET A 259 -8.90 12.43 0.19
N GLU A 260 -9.40 13.66 0.05
CA GLU A 260 -9.17 14.79 0.95
C GLU A 260 -10.36 15.07 1.88
N GLU A 261 -11.57 14.75 1.43
CA GLU A 261 -12.78 14.93 2.22
C GLU A 261 -13.81 13.86 1.91
N LEU A 262 -14.44 13.31 2.95
CA LEU A 262 -15.62 12.44 2.86
C LEU A 262 -16.85 13.22 3.32
N ILE A 263 -17.91 13.21 2.52
CA ILE A 263 -19.17 13.90 2.79
C ILE A 263 -20.30 12.86 2.76
N LEU A 264 -21.08 12.78 3.82
CA LEU A 264 -22.25 11.90 3.92
C LEU A 264 -23.52 12.73 4.13
N SER A 265 -24.60 12.35 3.47
CA SER A 265 -25.91 12.99 3.61
C SER A 265 -27.02 11.95 3.72
N ASN A 266 -28.12 12.30 4.38
CA ASN A 266 -29.35 11.52 4.33
C ASN A 266 -30.22 11.87 3.11
N ASN A 267 -29.81 12.86 2.31
CA ASN A 267 -30.49 13.23 1.08
C ASN A 267 -29.65 12.83 -0.14
N GLU A 268 -30.34 12.29 -1.13
CA GLU A 268 -29.81 11.91 -2.43
C GLU A 268 -29.15 13.10 -3.14
N ASN A 269 -29.74 14.29 -2.99
CA ASN A 269 -29.21 15.53 -3.55
C ASN A 269 -28.50 16.36 -2.47
N ILE A 270 -27.20 16.09 -2.32
CA ILE A 270 -26.31 16.62 -1.26
C ILE A 270 -26.21 18.17 -1.30
N SER A 271 -26.50 18.79 -2.44
CA SER A 271 -26.46 20.25 -2.64
C SER A 271 -27.74 21.00 -2.20
N SER A 272 -28.80 20.28 -1.86
CA SER A 272 -30.10 20.88 -1.54
C SER A 272 -30.23 21.30 -0.07
N THR A 273 -31.01 22.34 0.20
CA THR A 273 -31.26 22.86 1.57
C THR A 273 -32.14 21.95 2.44
N LYS A 274 -32.57 20.80 1.93
CA LYS A 274 -33.35 19.79 2.67
C LYS A 274 -32.43 18.60 2.99
N GLY A 275 -32.36 18.19 4.25
CA GLY A 275 -31.56 17.04 4.69
C GLY A 275 -30.44 17.42 5.64
N LYS A 276 -29.84 16.41 6.28
CA LYS A 276 -28.66 16.56 7.15
C LYS A 276 -27.44 16.05 6.40
N THR A 277 -26.35 16.82 6.48
CA THR A 277 -25.07 16.51 5.85
C THR A 277 -23.97 16.66 6.89
N VAL A 278 -23.03 15.73 6.87
CA VAL A 278 -21.84 15.70 7.72
C VAL A 278 -20.62 15.46 6.85
N SER A 279 -19.51 16.14 7.14
CA SER A 279 -18.26 15.95 6.40
C SER A 279 -17.04 15.82 7.30
N ARG A 280 -15.99 15.20 6.77
CA ARG A 280 -14.68 15.08 7.42
C ARG A 280 -13.55 15.22 6.43
N SER A 281 -12.55 15.98 6.83
CA SER A 281 -11.24 15.94 6.20
C SER A 281 -10.58 14.57 6.41
N THR A 282 -10.15 13.97 5.33
CA THR A 282 -9.45 12.68 5.27
C THR A 282 -8.00 12.90 4.82
N SER A 283 -7.18 11.86 4.95
CA SER A 283 -5.84 11.85 4.35
C SER A 283 -5.55 10.48 3.76
N SER A 284 -4.68 10.44 2.77
CA SER A 284 -4.47 9.27 1.91
C SER A 284 -3.05 8.74 2.04
N SER A 285 -2.89 7.41 2.04
CA SER A 285 -1.57 6.73 2.02
C SER A 285 -1.57 5.57 1.04
N VAL A 286 -0.57 5.54 0.15
CA VAL A 286 -0.33 4.45 -0.82
C VAL A 286 0.37 3.26 -0.17
N SER A 287 1.33 3.50 0.73
CA SER A 287 2.11 2.41 1.34
C SER A 287 1.36 1.64 2.42
N ASP A 288 0.38 2.27 3.08
CA ASP A 288 -0.31 1.68 4.24
C ASP A 288 -0.92 0.33 3.87
N SER A 289 -1.52 0.23 2.67
CA SER A 289 -2.11 -0.98 2.12
C SER A 289 -1.08 -2.09 1.87
N ASN A 290 0.09 -1.75 1.34
CA ASN A 290 1.20 -2.69 1.10
C ASN A 290 1.79 -3.23 2.41
N THR A 291 1.70 -2.45 3.48
CA THR A 291 2.15 -2.82 4.83
C THR A 291 1.05 -3.47 5.68
N GLU A 292 -0.21 -3.47 5.23
CA GLU A 292 -1.29 -4.20 5.92
C GLU A 292 -0.98 -5.71 5.91
N GLY A 293 -0.91 -6.31 7.11
CA GLY A 293 -0.58 -7.73 7.28
C GLY A 293 0.89 -8.04 7.57
N ILE A 294 1.77 -7.03 7.66
CA ILE A 294 3.13 -7.23 8.20
C ILE A 294 3.03 -7.44 9.72
N ASP A 295 3.08 -8.69 10.16
CA ASP A 295 3.23 -9.03 11.57
C ASP A 295 4.73 -9.03 11.94
N ALA A 296 5.18 -7.98 12.62
CA ALA A 296 6.60 -7.81 12.96
C ALA A 296 7.01 -8.52 14.26
N SER A 297 6.13 -9.31 14.88
CA SER A 297 6.36 -9.71 16.28
C SER A 297 7.20 -11.00 16.48
N VAL A 298 7.81 -11.58 15.44
CA VAL A 298 8.91 -12.55 15.64
C VAL A 298 10.07 -12.21 14.73
N GLY A 299 11.25 -12.08 15.33
CA GLY A 299 12.56 -11.90 14.69
C GLY A 299 12.98 -13.07 13.79
N PHE A 300 12.20 -13.35 12.75
CA PHE A 300 12.71 -13.87 11.49
C PHE A 300 12.46 -12.82 10.43
N SER A 301 13.42 -11.91 10.28
CA SER A 301 13.73 -11.44 8.94
C SER A 301 13.94 -12.69 8.08
N LEU A 302 13.22 -12.83 6.96
CA LEU A 302 13.54 -13.88 5.98
C LEU A 302 15.00 -13.80 5.51
N PHE A 303 15.64 -12.66 5.75
CA PHE A 303 16.98 -12.30 5.32
C PHE A 303 17.85 -11.93 6.54
N GLU A 304 18.95 -12.64 6.73
CA GLU A 304 19.97 -12.26 7.72
C GLU A 304 20.68 -10.98 7.25
N GLY A 305 20.95 -10.05 8.18
CA GLY A 305 21.82 -8.89 7.94
C GLY A 305 21.15 -7.54 7.63
N PHE A 306 19.86 -7.47 7.32
CA PHE A 306 19.14 -6.20 7.10
C PHE A 306 17.66 -6.23 7.46
N SER A 307 17.04 -5.04 7.52
CA SER A 307 15.63 -4.89 7.89
C SER A 307 14.69 -5.01 6.69
N ALA A 308 14.16 -6.21 6.46
CA ALA A 308 13.14 -6.44 5.43
C ALA A 308 11.93 -7.23 5.93
N SER A 309 10.82 -7.15 5.19
CA SER A 309 9.59 -7.94 5.36
C SER A 309 9.00 -8.35 4.01
N VAL A 310 8.19 -9.41 4.01
CA VAL A 310 7.45 -9.89 2.83
C VAL A 310 5.96 -9.83 3.14
N THR A 311 5.18 -9.23 2.25
CA THR A 311 3.73 -9.06 2.41
C THR A 311 2.95 -9.90 1.40
N GLY A 312 1.72 -10.28 1.79
CA GLY A 312 0.74 -10.91 0.91
C GLY A 312 -0.18 -9.93 0.17
N HIS A 313 -0.11 -8.63 0.51
CA HIS A 313 -1.05 -7.60 0.06
C HIS A 313 -0.36 -6.47 -0.73
N TYR A 314 0.65 -6.81 -1.52
CA TYR A 314 1.45 -5.84 -2.26
C TYR A 314 0.70 -5.33 -3.52
N SER A 315 0.51 -4.02 -3.62
CA SER A 315 -0.04 -3.32 -4.79
C SER A 315 1.01 -2.36 -5.37
N HIS A 316 1.45 -2.63 -6.59
CA HIS A 316 2.46 -1.84 -7.30
C HIS A 316 2.22 -1.95 -8.80
N SER A 317 1.59 -0.93 -9.35
CA SER A 317 1.35 -0.77 -10.77
C SER A 317 1.38 0.72 -11.12
N SER A 318 1.03 1.11 -12.34
CA SER A 318 0.83 2.51 -12.73
C SER A 318 -0.28 3.20 -11.94
N THR A 319 -1.02 2.42 -11.14
CA THR A 319 -2.09 2.83 -10.25
C THR A 319 -2.00 2.13 -8.88
N HIS A 320 -2.54 2.76 -7.83
CA HIS A 320 -2.35 2.32 -6.45
C HIS A 320 -3.66 2.17 -5.67
N THR A 321 -3.61 1.32 -4.64
CA THR A 321 -4.63 1.25 -3.58
C THR A 321 -4.27 2.21 -2.45
N VAL A 322 -5.15 3.16 -2.20
CA VAL A 322 -4.97 4.21 -1.20
C VAL A 322 -5.89 3.98 -0.01
N ASP A 323 -5.32 3.92 1.19
CA ASP A 323 -6.10 3.93 2.42
C ASP A 323 -6.48 5.37 2.81
N SER A 324 -7.78 5.62 3.03
CA SER A 324 -8.27 6.90 3.54
C SER A 324 -8.39 6.89 5.07
N SER A 325 -7.56 7.70 5.75
CA SER A 325 -7.63 7.91 7.19
C SER A 325 -8.79 8.83 7.60
N ASN A 326 -9.26 8.70 8.84
CA ASN A 326 -10.31 9.55 9.44
C ASN A 326 -11.70 9.43 8.77
N THR A 327 -11.91 8.34 8.03
CA THR A 327 -13.23 7.94 7.49
C THR A 327 -14.11 7.28 8.55
N SER A 328 -13.54 6.88 9.69
CA SER A 328 -14.22 6.13 10.76
C SER A 328 -14.33 6.88 12.08
N GLY A 329 -15.34 6.57 12.92
CA GLY A 329 -15.35 6.92 14.36
C GLY A 329 -16.24 8.09 14.82
N GLN A 330 -17.48 8.22 14.33
CA GLN A 330 -18.60 8.87 15.07
C GLN A 330 -19.90 8.14 14.72
N ASP A 331 -20.96 8.35 15.50
CA ASP A 331 -22.33 7.85 15.27
C ASP A 331 -22.97 8.51 14.02
N TRP A 332 -22.45 8.21 12.83
CA TRP A 332 -22.92 8.73 11.54
C TRP A 332 -24.42 8.54 11.36
N GLN A 333 -24.94 7.37 11.71
CA GLN A 333 -26.34 7.02 11.69
C GLN A 333 -27.16 7.96 12.58
N HIS A 334 -26.67 8.27 13.79
CA HIS A 334 -27.35 9.16 14.73
C HIS A 334 -27.33 10.62 14.23
N GLN A 335 -26.21 11.08 13.69
CA GLN A 335 -26.07 12.45 13.17
C GLN A 335 -26.93 12.69 11.93
N LEU A 336 -27.04 11.68 11.06
CA LEU A 336 -27.83 11.71 9.84
C LEU A 336 -29.31 11.35 10.07
N GLU A 337 -29.67 10.90 11.28
CA GLU A 337 -31.00 10.42 11.68
C GLU A 337 -31.53 9.30 10.76
N LEU A 338 -30.66 8.35 10.41
CA LEU A 338 -30.99 7.25 9.49
C LEU A 338 -31.59 6.04 10.23
N ASN A 339 -32.69 5.51 9.70
CA ASN A 339 -33.26 4.24 10.14
C ASN A 339 -32.64 3.06 9.38
N THR A 340 -32.79 1.83 9.89
CA THR A 340 -32.18 0.60 9.34
C THR A 340 -32.59 0.25 7.90
N GLY A 341 -33.65 0.86 7.36
CA GLY A 341 -34.07 0.71 5.96
C GLY A 341 -33.64 1.85 5.03
N GLN A 342 -32.92 2.85 5.54
CA GLN A 342 -32.46 4.01 4.78
C GLN A 342 -30.97 3.88 4.44
N SER A 343 -30.55 4.56 3.37
CA SER A 343 -29.14 4.63 2.95
C SER A 343 -28.58 6.04 3.18
N ALA A 344 -27.29 6.12 3.48
CA ALA A 344 -26.55 7.37 3.40
C ALA A 344 -26.08 7.58 1.96
N TYR A 345 -26.01 8.83 1.51
CA TYR A 345 -25.46 9.20 0.21
C TYR A 345 -24.11 9.86 0.40
N MET A 346 -23.13 9.34 -0.32
CA MET A 346 -21.74 9.72 -0.19
C MET A 346 -21.30 10.60 -1.36
N ASN A 347 -20.53 11.63 -1.03
CA ASN A 347 -19.66 12.35 -1.95
C ASN A 347 -18.25 12.41 -1.36
N ALA A 348 -17.25 12.62 -2.20
CA ALA A 348 -15.90 12.83 -1.73
C ALA A 348 -15.16 13.85 -2.60
N ASN A 349 -14.27 14.60 -1.96
CA ASN A 349 -13.30 15.43 -2.65
C ASN A 349 -12.01 14.61 -2.81
N VAL A 350 -11.57 14.45 -4.04
CA VAL A 350 -10.37 13.70 -4.41
C VAL A 350 -9.34 14.58 -5.09
N ARG A 351 -8.08 14.16 -5.02
CA ARG A 351 -6.96 14.77 -5.73
C ARG A 351 -6.17 13.69 -6.44
N TYR A 352 -5.74 13.98 -7.66
CA TYR A 352 -4.87 13.11 -8.43
C TYR A 352 -3.42 13.49 -8.17
N TYR A 353 -2.55 12.50 -8.07
CA TYR A 353 -1.13 12.63 -7.80
C TYR A 353 -0.37 11.87 -8.89
N ASN A 354 0.72 12.45 -9.40
CA ASN A 354 1.66 11.73 -10.26
C ASN A 354 2.99 11.55 -9.53
N THR A 355 3.28 10.33 -9.09
CA THR A 355 4.49 9.97 -8.32
C THR A 355 5.62 9.39 -9.17
N GLY A 356 5.41 9.34 -10.50
CA GLY A 356 6.32 8.72 -11.45
C GLY A 356 7.40 9.67 -11.97
N THR A 357 7.85 9.44 -13.19
CA THR A 357 8.86 10.21 -13.91
C THR A 357 8.31 10.89 -15.17
N ALA A 358 7.16 10.49 -15.71
CA ALA A 358 6.60 11.07 -16.92
C ALA A 358 5.22 11.74 -16.70
N PRO A 359 4.88 12.80 -17.45
CA PRO A 359 3.59 13.46 -17.38
C PRO A 359 2.49 12.60 -18.01
N VAL A 360 1.24 12.87 -17.64
CA VAL A 360 0.07 12.38 -18.37
C VAL A 360 -0.74 13.56 -18.88
N TYR A 361 -1.08 13.55 -20.16
CA TYR A 361 -1.97 14.51 -20.79
C TYR A 361 -3.37 13.90 -20.97
N ASN A 362 -4.41 14.74 -20.87
CA ASN A 362 -5.81 14.30 -20.97
C ASN A 362 -6.15 13.14 -20.01
N LEU A 363 -5.64 13.20 -18.77
CA LEU A 363 -5.77 12.14 -17.78
C LEU A 363 -7.22 11.98 -17.30
N VAL A 364 -7.72 10.76 -17.39
CA VAL A 364 -9.01 10.31 -16.84
C VAL A 364 -8.82 9.00 -16.07
N PRO A 365 -8.77 9.02 -14.73
CA PRO A 365 -8.63 7.80 -13.93
C PRO A 365 -9.98 7.08 -13.74
N THR A 366 -9.91 5.76 -13.55
CA THR A 366 -11.02 4.93 -13.06
C THR A 366 -10.67 4.37 -11.69
N THR A 367 -11.47 4.71 -10.67
CA THR A 367 -11.21 4.41 -9.27
C THR A 367 -12.39 3.67 -8.64
N ASN A 368 -12.11 2.52 -8.03
CA ASN A 368 -13.05 1.80 -7.19
C ASN A 368 -12.99 2.34 -5.77
N LEU A 369 -14.14 2.55 -5.14
CA LEU A 369 -14.25 2.79 -3.72
C LEU A 369 -14.59 1.48 -3.04
N VAL A 370 -13.71 1.02 -2.17
CA VAL A 370 -13.77 -0.33 -1.58
C VAL A 370 -13.84 -0.24 -0.06
N LEU A 371 -14.78 -0.98 0.53
CA LEU A 371 -14.91 -1.15 1.97
C LEU A 371 -14.66 -2.62 2.31
N GLY A 372 -13.48 -2.91 2.87
CA GLY A 372 -13.02 -4.26 3.15
C GLY A 372 -12.71 -5.03 1.87
N ARG A 373 -13.54 -6.02 1.54
CA ARG A 373 -13.48 -6.78 0.28
C ARG A 373 -14.64 -6.44 -0.68
N GLN A 374 -15.46 -5.45 -0.35
CA GLN A 374 -16.64 -5.09 -1.14
C GLN A 374 -16.41 -3.77 -1.87
N THR A 375 -16.54 -3.78 -3.19
CA THR A 375 -16.62 -2.57 -4.00
C THR A 375 -17.96 -1.89 -3.75
N VAL A 376 -17.92 -0.66 -3.25
CA VAL A 376 -19.09 0.20 -3.05
C VAL A 376 -19.54 0.77 -4.40
N THR A 377 -18.59 1.32 -5.16
CA THR A 377 -18.83 1.88 -6.48
C THR A 377 -17.54 1.95 -7.29
N THR A 378 -17.67 2.07 -8.60
CA THR A 378 -16.58 2.39 -9.53
C THR A 378 -16.89 3.74 -10.16
N VAL A 379 -15.92 4.67 -10.09
CA VAL A 379 -16.05 6.01 -10.65
C VAL A 379 -15.01 6.20 -11.73
N THR A 380 -15.45 6.54 -12.94
CA THR A 380 -14.57 6.98 -14.02
C THR A 380 -14.73 8.48 -14.17
N GLY A 381 -13.60 9.20 -14.22
CA GLY A 381 -13.60 10.65 -14.35
C GLY A 381 -14.40 11.13 -15.58
N GLN A 382 -15.22 12.16 -15.41
CA GLN A 382 -15.96 12.79 -16.51
C GLN A 382 -15.16 13.92 -17.17
N LEU A 383 -15.68 14.52 -18.24
CA LEU A 383 -14.97 15.54 -19.03
C LEU A 383 -14.55 16.76 -18.18
N ASN A 384 -15.36 17.13 -17.19
CA ASN A 384 -15.12 18.20 -16.22
C ASN A 384 -14.13 17.81 -15.09
N GLN A 385 -13.86 16.52 -14.91
CA GLN A 385 -12.88 15.99 -13.96
C GLN A 385 -11.56 15.60 -14.64
N ARG A 386 -11.50 15.70 -15.98
CA ARG A 386 -10.30 15.42 -16.80
C ARG A 386 -9.20 16.44 -16.50
N SER A 387 -8.02 15.95 -16.17
CA SER A 387 -6.83 16.80 -16.11
C SER A 387 -6.23 16.95 -17.51
N LEU A 388 -6.03 18.19 -17.96
CA LEU A 388 -5.36 18.45 -19.25
C LEU A 388 -3.89 18.00 -19.22
N SER A 389 -3.22 18.15 -18.08
CA SER A 389 -1.85 17.73 -17.88
C SER A 389 -1.56 17.54 -16.40
N LEU A 390 -0.87 16.45 -16.07
CA LEU A 390 -0.37 16.16 -14.73
C LEU A 390 1.10 15.75 -14.79
N ALA A 391 1.99 16.72 -14.56
CA ALA A 391 3.43 16.52 -14.54
C ALA A 391 3.89 15.68 -13.32
N PRO A 392 5.07 15.04 -13.38
CA PRO A 392 5.66 14.32 -12.25
C PRO A 392 5.77 15.20 -11.00
N GLY A 393 5.45 14.63 -9.83
CA GLY A 393 5.47 15.32 -8.55
C GLY A 393 4.35 16.32 -8.30
N GLN A 394 3.47 16.53 -9.28
CA GLN A 394 2.39 17.50 -9.19
C GLN A 394 1.06 16.82 -8.84
N THR A 395 0.08 17.66 -8.55
CA THR A 395 -1.29 17.25 -8.23
C THR A 395 -2.32 17.92 -9.11
N TYR A 396 -3.43 17.24 -9.35
CA TYR A 396 -4.61 17.81 -9.99
C TYR A 396 -5.84 17.74 -9.06
N PRO A 397 -6.50 18.88 -8.78
CA PRO A 397 -6.06 20.23 -9.09
C PRO A 397 -4.75 20.55 -8.34
N LYS A 398 -4.10 21.68 -8.64
CA LYS A 398 -2.87 22.08 -7.92
C LYS A 398 -3.14 22.20 -6.43
N GLN A 399 -2.13 21.94 -5.60
CA GLN A 399 -2.28 21.81 -4.13
C GLN A 399 -2.96 23.01 -3.43
N HIS A 400 -2.85 24.23 -3.97
CA HIS A 400 -3.50 25.43 -3.41
C HIS A 400 -4.97 25.59 -3.83
N LEU A 401 -5.48 24.71 -4.70
CA LEU A 401 -6.87 24.65 -5.15
C LEU A 401 -7.59 23.50 -4.44
N HIS A 402 -8.92 23.63 -4.30
CA HIS A 402 -9.75 22.57 -3.73
C HIS A 402 -9.75 21.30 -4.59
N GLY A 403 -9.94 20.15 -3.96
CA GLY A 403 -10.03 18.85 -4.64
C GLY A 403 -11.24 18.74 -5.59
N VAL A 404 -11.19 17.76 -6.49
CA VAL A 404 -12.30 17.44 -7.41
C VAL A 404 -13.39 16.71 -6.63
N ALA A 405 -14.63 17.18 -6.70
CA ALA A 405 -15.77 16.42 -6.20
C ALA A 405 -16.06 15.22 -7.12
N LEU A 406 -16.16 14.01 -6.56
CA LEU A 406 -16.44 12.79 -7.32
C LEU A 406 -17.81 12.82 -8.01
N ASN A 407 -18.81 13.40 -7.34
CA ASN A 407 -20.13 13.63 -7.91
C ASN A 407 -20.34 15.11 -8.19
N THR A 408 -20.44 15.45 -9.48
CA THR A 408 -20.90 16.75 -9.95
C THR A 408 -22.27 16.57 -10.61
N LEU A 409 -23.27 17.36 -10.19
CA LEU A 409 -24.62 17.40 -10.77
C LEU A 409 -24.62 18.04 -12.18
N ASP A 410 -23.71 17.65 -13.05
CA ASP A 410 -23.78 18.04 -14.45
C ASP A 410 -24.85 17.20 -15.19
N GLN A 411 -25.19 17.64 -16.39
CA GLN A 411 -26.43 17.24 -17.10
C GLN A 411 -26.45 15.78 -17.58
N PHE A 412 -25.46 14.96 -17.21
CA PHE A 412 -25.32 13.56 -17.65
C PHE A 412 -25.32 12.52 -16.51
N SER A 413 -25.78 12.90 -15.31
CA SER A 413 -26.20 12.01 -14.20
C SER A 413 -25.17 10.96 -13.74
N SER A 414 -24.39 11.24 -12.69
CA SER A 414 -23.92 10.18 -11.81
C SER A 414 -25.01 9.87 -10.78
N ALA A 415 -25.44 8.61 -10.70
CA ALA A 415 -26.26 8.15 -9.59
C ALA A 415 -25.48 8.39 -8.28
N PRO A 416 -26.10 8.94 -7.25
CA PRO A 416 -25.42 9.22 -6.00
C PRO A 416 -24.94 7.92 -5.35
N ILE A 417 -23.76 7.98 -4.71
CA ILE A 417 -23.12 6.78 -4.17
C ILE A 417 -23.82 6.42 -2.86
N ALA A 418 -24.74 5.47 -2.90
CA ALA A 418 -25.49 5.04 -1.73
C ALA A 418 -24.69 4.02 -0.89
N LEU A 419 -24.61 4.27 0.40
CA LEU A 419 -24.12 3.36 1.43
C LEU A 419 -25.32 2.82 2.21
N ASN A 420 -25.49 1.50 2.22
CA ASN A 420 -26.49 0.88 3.08
C ASN A 420 -26.05 0.92 4.55
N ILE A 421 -26.98 0.64 5.47
CA ILE A 421 -26.71 0.76 6.91
C ILE A 421 -25.54 -0.14 7.37
N ASN A 422 -25.42 -1.36 6.84
CA ASN A 422 -24.30 -2.25 7.20
C ASN A 422 -22.94 -1.70 6.75
N GLN A 423 -22.89 -1.01 5.61
CA GLN A 423 -21.67 -0.35 5.13
C GLN A 423 -21.36 0.89 5.97
N LEU A 424 -22.38 1.64 6.38
CA LEU A 424 -22.22 2.78 7.28
C LEU A 424 -21.73 2.34 8.67
N ASP A 425 -22.34 1.30 9.25
CA ASP A 425 -21.96 0.72 10.55
C ASP A 425 -20.50 0.23 10.53
N ARG A 426 -20.05 -0.36 9.42
CA ARG A 426 -18.66 -0.78 9.24
C ARG A 426 -17.68 0.40 9.20
N LEU A 427 -18.06 1.49 8.54
CA LEU A 427 -17.30 2.74 8.59
C LEU A 427 -17.29 3.33 10.01
N GLU A 428 -18.41 3.31 10.73
CA GLU A 428 -18.48 3.71 12.15
C GLU A 428 -17.55 2.87 13.04
N SER A 429 -17.54 1.55 12.81
CA SER A 429 -16.80 0.57 13.59
C SER A 429 -15.29 0.53 13.33
N GLY A 430 -14.75 1.48 12.54
CA GLY A 430 -13.30 1.59 12.33
C GLY A 430 -12.80 1.07 10.99
N GLU A 431 -13.67 0.57 10.11
CA GLU A 431 -13.26 0.14 8.78
C GLU A 431 -12.96 1.33 7.88
N LYS A 432 -11.85 1.25 7.11
CA LYS A 432 -11.41 2.34 6.24
C LYS A 432 -11.96 2.15 4.83
N LEU A 433 -12.30 3.26 4.20
CA LEU A 433 -12.56 3.30 2.77
C LEU A 433 -11.21 3.30 2.01
N LYS A 434 -11.09 2.41 1.03
CA LYS A 434 -9.95 2.31 0.12
C LYS A 434 -10.32 2.85 -1.26
N LEU A 435 -9.39 3.55 -1.89
CA LEU A 435 -9.52 3.97 -3.29
C LEU A 435 -8.55 3.14 -4.11
N GLU A 436 -9.07 2.25 -4.94
CA GLU A 436 -8.28 1.44 -5.85
C GLU A 436 -8.37 2.06 -7.24
N THR A 437 -7.35 2.79 -7.65
CA THR A 437 -7.27 3.22 -9.06
C THR A 437 -6.89 1.99 -9.86
N THR A 438 -7.68 1.62 -10.86
CA THR A 438 -7.51 0.37 -11.62
C THR A 438 -6.78 0.59 -12.93
N GLN A 439 -7.09 1.71 -13.57
CA GLN A 439 -6.53 2.14 -14.84
C GLN A 439 -6.74 3.64 -15.01
N PHE A 440 -6.06 4.22 -15.98
CA PHE A 440 -6.33 5.57 -16.45
C PHE A 440 -6.23 5.63 -17.97
N GLN A 441 -7.02 6.51 -18.57
CA GLN A 441 -6.81 6.97 -19.94
C GLN A 441 -5.91 8.19 -19.89
N GLY A 442 -4.95 8.27 -20.81
CA GLY A 442 -4.03 9.39 -20.85
C GLY A 442 -2.97 9.25 -21.93
N ALA A 443 -2.66 10.38 -22.54
CA ALA A 443 -1.69 10.47 -23.62
C ALA A 443 -0.30 10.86 -23.11
N PHE A 444 0.72 10.50 -23.88
CA PHE A 444 2.07 11.06 -23.75
C PHE A 444 2.35 12.03 -24.89
N ALA A 445 3.32 12.91 -24.66
CA ALA A 445 3.69 13.94 -25.61
C ALA A 445 4.93 13.53 -26.39
N ARG A 446 4.83 13.55 -27.72
CA ARG A 446 6.02 13.60 -28.58
C ARG A 446 6.19 15.03 -29.10
N ARG A 447 7.44 15.49 -29.18
CA ARG A 447 7.71 16.83 -29.71
C ARG A 447 7.69 16.77 -31.24
N SER A 448 6.61 17.25 -31.86
CA SER A 448 6.69 18.30 -32.89
C SER A 448 7.95 18.37 -33.73
N PRO A 449 8.06 17.77 -34.93
CA PRO A 449 9.18 17.94 -35.87
C PRO A 449 9.88 19.31 -35.88
N ALA A 450 9.13 20.40 -35.83
CA ALA A 450 9.62 21.78 -35.81
C ALA A 450 10.10 22.35 -34.45
N GLY A 451 10.10 21.56 -33.36
CA GLY A 451 10.41 22.03 -32.01
C GLY A 451 9.33 22.90 -31.34
N GLY A 452 8.27 23.28 -32.06
CA GLY A 452 7.21 24.19 -31.60
C GLY A 452 5.96 23.54 -31.01
N GLN A 453 5.47 22.41 -31.55
CA GLN A 453 4.16 21.85 -31.16
C GLN A 453 4.30 20.51 -30.42
N VAL A 454 3.51 20.31 -29.37
CA VAL A 454 3.40 19.01 -28.68
C VAL A 454 2.34 18.19 -29.41
N VAL A 455 2.70 17.02 -29.94
CA VAL A 455 1.76 16.09 -30.58
C VAL A 455 1.28 15.09 -29.54
N LEU A 456 -0.03 15.03 -29.37
CA LEU A 456 -0.71 14.10 -28.45
C LEU A 456 -1.54 13.05 -29.19
N GLU A 457 -1.88 13.29 -30.47
CA GLU A 457 -2.76 12.41 -31.24
C GLU A 457 -2.11 11.02 -31.40
N GLU A 458 -2.90 9.95 -31.19
CA GLU A 458 -2.54 8.52 -31.26
C GLU A 458 -1.58 7.96 -30.17
N ASN A 459 -1.02 8.81 -29.31
CA ASN A 459 -0.05 8.40 -28.29
C ASN A 459 -0.70 8.06 -26.95
N GLU A 460 -0.94 6.78 -26.66
CA GLU A 460 -1.53 6.33 -25.38
C GLU A 460 -0.52 5.61 -24.48
N TRP A 461 -0.49 5.98 -23.19
CA TRP A 461 0.34 5.30 -22.19
C TRP A 461 -0.05 3.82 -22.03
N ALA A 462 -1.33 3.49 -22.23
CA ALA A 462 -1.85 2.12 -22.07
C ALA A 462 -1.09 1.08 -22.91
N HIS A 463 -0.52 1.47 -24.05
CA HIS A 463 0.26 0.57 -24.91
C HIS A 463 1.64 0.24 -24.34
N TYR A 464 2.27 1.16 -23.60
CA TYR A 464 3.65 1.04 -23.13
C TYR A 464 3.76 0.57 -21.67
N MET A 465 2.73 0.80 -20.84
CA MET A 465 2.81 0.40 -19.42
C MET A 465 3.14 -1.08 -19.22
N PRO A 466 2.45 -2.04 -19.86
CA PRO A 466 2.77 -3.46 -19.67
C PRO A 466 4.19 -3.82 -20.14
N GLN A 467 4.69 -3.15 -21.18
CA GLN A 467 6.04 -3.38 -21.72
C GLN A 467 7.10 -2.93 -20.72
N ILE A 468 6.99 -1.71 -20.20
CA ILE A 468 7.87 -1.19 -19.15
C ILE A 468 7.85 -2.11 -17.92
N GLU A 469 6.67 -2.49 -17.42
CA GLU A 469 6.57 -3.34 -16.24
C GLU A 469 7.17 -4.75 -16.44
N SER A 470 7.24 -5.23 -17.68
CA SER A 470 7.78 -6.54 -18.01
C SER A 470 9.32 -6.60 -18.03
N VAL A 471 9.99 -5.49 -18.34
CA VAL A 471 11.46 -5.39 -18.47
C VAL A 471 12.13 -4.63 -17.32
N THR A 472 11.35 -4.04 -16.41
CA THR A 472 11.86 -3.22 -15.30
C THR A 472 11.65 -3.84 -13.92
N ALA A 473 12.45 -3.39 -12.95
CA ALA A 473 12.16 -3.51 -11.52
C ALA A 473 11.45 -2.24 -11.01
N GLY A 474 10.41 -2.43 -10.20
CA GLY A 474 9.67 -1.36 -9.55
C GLY A 474 10.23 -1.03 -8.16
N ILE A 475 10.52 0.26 -7.92
CA ILE A 475 10.97 0.77 -6.63
C ILE A 475 10.02 1.87 -6.15
N LEU A 476 9.40 1.63 -4.99
CA LEU A 476 8.53 2.58 -4.30
C LEU A 476 9.22 3.11 -3.04
N ILE A 477 9.48 4.41 -2.96
CA ILE A 477 10.10 5.05 -1.79
C ILE A 477 9.03 5.77 -0.99
N ASN A 478 8.84 5.33 0.25
CA ASN A 478 7.89 5.90 1.19
C ASN A 478 8.59 6.86 2.17
N MET A 479 8.23 8.14 2.12
CA MET A 479 8.75 9.20 2.99
C MET A 479 7.71 9.57 4.05
N GLY A 480 7.51 8.71 5.05
CA GLY A 480 6.64 9.01 6.21
C GLY A 480 5.14 8.83 5.95
N GLY A 481 4.75 8.01 4.98
CA GLY A 481 3.38 7.53 4.76
C GLY A 481 2.44 8.48 4.02
N ASN A 482 2.86 9.69 3.66
CA ASN A 482 2.02 10.66 2.93
C ASN A 482 2.63 11.09 1.58
N ARG A 483 3.90 10.77 1.34
CA ARG A 483 4.64 11.12 0.12
C ARG A 483 5.39 9.91 -0.40
N PHE A 484 5.28 9.70 -1.69
CA PHE A 484 5.79 8.52 -2.36
C PHE A 484 6.48 8.91 -3.66
N ILE A 485 7.53 8.18 -4.00
CA ILE A 485 8.22 8.27 -5.28
C ILE A 485 8.24 6.87 -5.87
N GLU A 486 7.74 6.70 -7.09
CA GLU A 486 7.87 5.43 -7.82
C GLU A 486 8.87 5.58 -8.96
N ARG A 487 9.74 4.59 -9.12
CA ARG A 487 10.70 4.47 -10.21
C ARG A 487 10.62 3.09 -10.81
N ARG A 488 10.77 3.03 -12.13
CA ARG A 488 10.91 1.79 -12.92
C ARG A 488 12.28 1.82 -13.56
N ILE A 489 13.08 0.78 -13.32
CA ILE A 489 14.48 0.71 -13.77
C ILE A 489 14.65 -0.56 -14.59
N ALA A 490 15.17 -0.43 -15.82
CA ALA A 490 15.50 -1.55 -16.70
C ALA A 490 16.43 -2.53 -15.99
N ALA A 491 16.14 -3.81 -16.11
CA ALA A 491 16.88 -4.84 -15.41
C ALA A 491 17.13 -6.02 -16.34
N LYS A 492 18.33 -6.59 -16.28
CA LYS A 492 18.69 -7.76 -17.07
C LYS A 492 17.90 -9.00 -16.65
N ASP A 493 17.27 -9.67 -17.62
CA ASP A 493 16.75 -11.03 -17.48
C ASP A 493 17.87 -12.07 -17.68
N PRO A 494 18.31 -12.77 -16.62
CA PRO A 494 19.37 -13.76 -16.72
C PRO A 494 18.95 -15.01 -17.50
N LEU A 495 17.65 -15.21 -17.76
CA LEU A 495 17.14 -16.35 -18.52
C LEU A 495 17.13 -16.10 -20.03
N ASN A 496 17.27 -14.84 -20.46
CA ASN A 496 17.35 -14.46 -21.86
C ASN A 496 18.82 -14.17 -22.25
N PRO A 497 19.50 -15.06 -22.99
CA PRO A 497 20.89 -14.83 -23.39
C PRO A 497 21.06 -13.67 -24.38
N ASN A 498 19.99 -13.24 -25.06
CA ASN A 498 20.00 -12.13 -25.99
C ASN A 498 19.72 -10.78 -25.31
N ASP A 499 19.30 -10.79 -24.04
CA ASP A 499 19.15 -9.56 -23.27
C ASP A 499 20.53 -9.01 -22.90
N ARG A 500 20.90 -7.90 -23.54
CA ARG A 500 22.17 -7.20 -23.31
C ARG A 500 22.01 -5.99 -22.38
N THR A 501 20.85 -5.83 -21.73
CA THR A 501 20.63 -4.81 -20.70
C THR A 501 21.74 -4.85 -19.65
N PRO A 502 22.32 -3.69 -19.28
CA PRO A 502 23.30 -3.59 -18.22
C PRO A 502 22.78 -4.17 -16.89
N GLU A 503 23.60 -4.99 -16.23
CA GLU A 503 23.24 -5.55 -14.92
C GLU A 503 23.47 -4.50 -13.83
N LEU A 504 22.42 -4.15 -13.08
CA LEU A 504 22.47 -3.17 -11.99
C LEU A 504 22.21 -3.81 -10.63
N THR A 505 22.92 -3.32 -9.62
CA THR A 505 22.57 -3.50 -8.22
C THR A 505 21.46 -2.54 -7.77
N LEU A 506 20.78 -2.83 -6.66
CA LEU A 506 19.79 -1.94 -6.07
C LEU A 506 20.41 -0.58 -5.69
N GLY A 507 21.66 -0.56 -5.23
CA GLY A 507 22.39 0.68 -4.94
C GLY A 507 22.59 1.54 -6.19
N GLU A 508 23.08 0.96 -7.28
CA GLU A 508 23.28 1.68 -8.55
C GLU A 508 21.94 2.14 -9.15
N ALA A 509 20.88 1.32 -9.01
CA ALA A 509 19.54 1.70 -9.43
C ALA A 509 19.00 2.92 -8.64
N LEU A 510 19.27 3.02 -7.33
CA LEU A 510 18.90 4.19 -6.52
C LEU A 510 19.75 5.42 -6.88
N GLU A 511 21.04 5.25 -7.15
CA GLU A 511 21.89 6.35 -7.64
C GLU A 511 21.33 6.95 -8.94
N LYS A 512 20.98 6.09 -9.91
CA LYS A 512 20.42 6.53 -11.20
C LYS A 512 19.01 7.12 -11.07
N SER A 513 18.13 6.49 -10.30
CA SER A 513 16.69 6.81 -10.31
C SER A 513 16.26 7.91 -9.34
N ILE A 514 17.02 8.15 -8.26
CA ILE A 514 16.73 9.20 -7.26
C ILE A 514 17.92 10.09 -6.91
N GLY A 515 19.09 9.89 -7.55
CA GLY A 515 20.29 10.65 -7.22
C GLY A 515 20.83 10.33 -5.83
N MET A 516 20.71 9.08 -5.38
CA MET A 516 21.30 8.64 -4.12
C MET A 516 22.81 8.87 -4.13
N TYR A 517 23.36 9.42 -3.04
CA TYR A 517 24.79 9.66 -2.89
C TYR A 517 25.27 9.25 -1.50
N LEU A 518 26.55 8.88 -1.40
CA LEU A 518 27.22 8.58 -0.14
C LEU A 518 27.81 9.86 0.47
N ASP A 519 27.48 10.09 1.74
CA ASP A 519 28.15 11.07 2.59
C ASP A 519 29.35 10.39 3.26
N GLU A 520 30.55 10.65 2.74
CA GLU A 520 31.80 10.00 3.17
C GLU A 520 32.15 10.23 4.65
N GLU A 521 31.77 11.38 5.21
CA GLU A 521 32.04 11.72 6.61
C GLU A 521 31.24 10.81 7.55
N ASN A 522 29.95 10.63 7.24
CA ASN A 522 29.02 9.90 8.09
C ASN A 522 28.80 8.44 7.63
N LYS A 523 29.38 8.04 6.49
CA LYS A 523 29.19 6.74 5.83
C LYS A 523 27.72 6.37 5.66
N ASN A 524 26.90 7.36 5.30
CA ASN A 524 25.45 7.24 5.13
C ASN A 524 25.02 7.61 3.73
N PHE A 525 24.00 6.93 3.22
CA PHE A 525 23.40 7.24 1.94
C PHE A 525 22.24 8.20 2.12
N TYR A 526 22.17 9.21 1.24
CA TYR A 526 21.11 10.20 1.23
C TYR A 526 20.61 10.44 -0.18
N PHE A 527 19.41 11.00 -0.27
CA PHE A 527 18.94 11.66 -1.48
C PHE A 527 18.23 12.97 -1.10
N ILE A 528 18.12 13.87 -2.06
CA ILE A 528 17.41 15.13 -1.90
C ILE A 528 16.10 15.01 -2.67
N ASN A 529 14.98 15.23 -1.99
CA ASN A 529 13.70 15.36 -2.66
C ASN A 529 13.69 16.68 -3.45
N GLU A 530 13.70 16.60 -4.79
CA GLU A 530 13.77 17.78 -5.66
C GLU A 530 12.58 18.73 -5.50
N GLU A 531 11.40 18.22 -5.13
CA GLU A 531 10.19 19.04 -4.94
C GLU A 531 10.26 19.89 -3.67
N THR A 532 10.85 19.35 -2.61
CA THR A 532 10.83 19.95 -1.26
C THR A 532 12.18 20.48 -0.80
N GLY A 533 13.26 20.13 -1.50
CA GLY A 533 14.64 20.38 -1.09
C GLY A 533 15.05 19.61 0.17
N THR A 534 14.24 18.66 0.64
CA THR A 534 14.48 17.96 1.91
C THR A 534 15.47 16.81 1.70
N LYS A 535 16.51 16.76 2.54
CA LYS A 535 17.47 15.64 2.59
C LYS A 535 16.85 14.47 3.36
N HIS A 536 16.80 13.29 2.75
CA HIS A 536 16.29 12.07 3.35
C HIS A 536 17.41 11.04 3.46
N ILE A 537 17.50 10.36 4.62
CA ILE A 537 18.42 9.24 4.80
C ILE A 537 17.84 7.99 4.13
N ILE A 538 18.70 7.25 3.44
CA ILE A 538 18.32 6.01 2.76
C ILE A 538 19.40 4.94 2.93
N SER A 539 20.14 4.96 4.05
CA SER A 539 21.16 3.95 4.32
C SER A 539 20.53 2.56 4.53
N PRO A 540 21.13 1.48 3.98
CA PRO A 540 20.53 0.13 3.93
C PRO A 540 20.27 -0.50 5.31
N ASP A 541 20.93 0.02 6.34
CA ASP A 541 20.83 -0.37 7.75
C ASP A 541 19.80 0.40 8.57
N LEU A 542 19.27 1.50 8.03
CA LEU A 542 18.33 2.39 8.71
C LEU A 542 16.95 2.42 8.05
N VAL A 543 16.83 1.92 6.82
CA VAL A 543 15.54 1.78 6.12
C VAL A 543 14.88 0.43 6.42
N HIS A 544 13.58 0.34 6.16
CA HIS A 544 12.86 -0.93 6.17
C HIS A 544 12.30 -1.25 4.78
N LEU A 545 12.71 -2.40 4.24
CA LEU A 545 12.25 -2.86 2.94
C LEU A 545 11.01 -3.75 3.08
N VAL A 546 10.09 -3.61 2.12
CA VAL A 546 8.89 -4.43 1.99
C VAL A 546 8.87 -4.97 0.57
N PHE A 547 8.73 -6.29 0.45
CA PHE A 547 8.68 -6.99 -0.83
C PHE A 547 7.37 -7.75 -0.99
N ASP A 548 6.96 -7.98 -2.24
CA ASP A 548 6.01 -9.04 -2.53
C ASP A 548 6.66 -10.44 -2.37
N LYS A 549 5.83 -11.49 -2.36
CA LYS A 549 6.30 -12.88 -2.19
C LYS A 549 7.25 -13.33 -3.31
N LYS A 550 7.04 -12.89 -4.56
CA LYS A 550 7.84 -13.29 -5.72
C LYS A 550 9.26 -12.71 -5.64
N THR A 551 9.35 -11.43 -5.32
CA THR A 551 10.56 -10.65 -5.11
C THR A 551 11.34 -11.18 -3.93
N GLY A 552 10.66 -11.46 -2.80
CA GLY A 552 11.29 -12.06 -1.63
C GLY A 552 11.97 -13.41 -1.94
N LYS A 553 11.36 -14.24 -2.79
CA LYS A 553 11.98 -15.49 -3.26
C LYS A 553 13.22 -15.24 -4.12
N LYS A 554 13.12 -14.35 -5.12
CA LYS A 554 14.26 -14.00 -6.00
C LYS A 554 15.45 -13.43 -5.21
N ILE A 555 15.17 -12.60 -4.20
CA ILE A 555 16.21 -12.02 -3.34
C ILE A 555 16.95 -13.12 -2.57
N LYS A 556 16.21 -14.08 -2.02
CA LYS A 556 16.81 -15.21 -1.30
C LYS A 556 17.72 -16.05 -2.20
N GLU A 557 17.25 -16.35 -3.40
CA GLU A 557 18.04 -17.08 -4.42
C GLU A 557 19.34 -16.32 -4.78
N GLU A 558 19.29 -15.00 -4.92
CA GLU A 558 20.47 -14.19 -5.23
C GLU A 558 21.46 -14.13 -4.05
N GLN A 559 20.98 -14.09 -2.81
CA GLN A 559 21.84 -14.18 -1.61
C GLN A 559 22.55 -15.53 -1.50
N GLU A 560 21.85 -16.64 -1.79
CA GLU A 560 22.43 -17.97 -1.83
C GLU A 560 23.50 -18.08 -2.93
N ARG A 561 23.29 -17.40 -4.07
CA ARG A 561 24.26 -17.35 -5.20
C ARG A 561 25.48 -16.48 -4.91
N LYS A 562 25.31 -15.37 -4.18
CA LYS A 562 26.35 -14.38 -3.88
C LYS A 562 26.43 -14.16 -2.36
N PRO A 563 27.01 -15.09 -1.59
CA PRO A 563 27.07 -15.02 -0.13
C PRO A 563 27.88 -13.83 0.40
N ASP A 564 28.74 -13.22 -0.43
CA ASP A 564 29.55 -12.04 -0.08
C ASP A 564 28.75 -10.72 -0.06
N ILE A 565 27.48 -10.71 -0.47
CA ILE A 565 26.63 -9.52 -0.42
C ILE A 565 26.38 -9.13 1.04
N LYS A 566 27.02 -8.04 1.48
CA LYS A 566 26.94 -7.55 2.87
C LYS A 566 25.69 -6.74 3.15
N THR A 567 25.10 -6.10 2.14
CA THR A 567 23.92 -5.24 2.28
C THR A 567 22.95 -5.46 1.12
N ILE A 568 21.67 -5.16 1.36
CA ILE A 568 20.62 -5.21 0.35
C ILE A 568 20.94 -4.39 -0.92
N TYR A 569 21.76 -3.34 -0.81
CA TYR A 569 22.13 -2.50 -1.96
C TYR A 569 23.13 -3.16 -2.91
N GLY A 570 23.85 -4.20 -2.47
CA GLY A 570 24.70 -5.00 -3.35
C GLY A 570 23.93 -6.05 -4.16
N MET A 571 22.62 -6.18 -3.97
CA MET A 571 21.82 -7.18 -4.70
C MET A 571 21.47 -6.71 -6.08
N THR A 572 21.52 -7.63 -7.04
CA THR A 572 21.14 -7.34 -8.42
C THR A 572 19.63 -7.29 -8.60
N ILE A 573 19.13 -6.23 -9.24
CA ILE A 573 17.71 -6.09 -9.59
C ILE A 573 17.36 -6.94 -10.82
N ARG A 574 16.12 -7.43 -10.90
CA ARG A 574 15.62 -8.28 -11.99
C ARG A 574 14.24 -7.80 -12.45
N PRO A 575 13.85 -8.05 -13.72
CA PRO A 575 12.52 -7.73 -14.21
C PRO A 575 11.40 -8.28 -13.34
N GLY A 576 10.36 -7.47 -13.13
CA GLY A 576 9.19 -7.80 -12.33
C GLY A 576 9.47 -8.02 -10.83
N MET A 577 10.60 -7.53 -10.31
CA MET A 577 10.78 -7.32 -8.87
C MET A 577 10.03 -6.06 -8.44
N ASN A 578 9.41 -6.10 -7.27
CA ASN A 578 8.82 -4.93 -6.65
C ASN A 578 9.34 -4.70 -5.23
N ILE A 579 9.92 -3.52 -5.01
CA ILE A 579 10.68 -3.19 -3.82
C ILE A 579 10.12 -1.89 -3.24
N GLN A 580 9.56 -1.94 -2.04
CA GLN A 580 9.23 -0.74 -1.29
C GLN A 580 10.29 -0.45 -0.24
N ILE A 581 10.77 0.79 -0.19
CA ILE A 581 11.75 1.29 0.79
C ILE A 581 11.04 2.30 1.69
N ASN A 582 10.91 1.99 2.98
CA ASN A 582 10.37 2.92 3.96
C ASN A 582 11.51 3.68 4.64
N VAL A 583 11.54 4.99 4.40
CA VAL A 583 12.50 5.93 5.00
C VAL A 583 12.13 6.15 6.48
N PRO A 584 13.09 6.11 7.41
CA PRO A 584 12.82 6.37 8.82
C PRO A 584 12.35 7.81 9.06
N VAL A 585 11.40 7.97 9.97
CA VAL A 585 11.00 9.30 10.48
C VAL A 585 11.97 9.79 11.54
N LEU A 586 12.67 8.86 12.20
CA LEU A 586 13.68 9.14 13.21
C LEU A 586 14.74 8.04 13.15
N TYR A 587 16.01 8.41 13.33
CA TYR A 587 17.10 7.45 13.40
C TYR A 587 18.24 7.97 14.29
N ASP A 588 19.06 7.05 14.79
CA ASP A 588 20.35 7.32 15.42
C ASP A 588 21.29 6.14 15.12
N ASP A 589 22.34 6.38 14.37
CA ASP A 589 23.39 5.40 14.04
C ASP A 589 24.67 5.60 14.84
N PHE A 590 24.60 6.47 15.86
CA PHE A 590 25.63 6.68 16.87
C PHE A 590 27.00 7.13 16.37
N THR A 591 27.15 7.47 15.08
CA THR A 591 28.41 8.02 14.53
C THR A 591 28.71 9.42 15.05
N LYS A 592 27.66 10.15 15.44
CA LYS A 592 27.71 11.46 16.09
C LYS A 592 26.91 11.43 17.38
N LYS A 593 27.42 12.11 18.41
CA LYS A 593 26.72 12.23 19.69
C LYS A 593 25.48 13.09 19.53
N SER A 594 24.30 12.48 19.46
CA SER A 594 23.03 13.19 19.25
C SER A 594 22.61 14.08 20.42
N GLY A 595 23.15 13.83 21.63
CA GLY A 595 22.74 14.51 22.86
C GLY A 595 21.34 14.11 23.35
N MET A 596 20.64 13.24 22.63
CA MET A 596 19.30 12.75 22.95
C MET A 596 19.33 11.49 23.83
N TRP A 597 20.48 10.82 23.90
CA TRP A 597 20.70 9.63 24.72
C TRP A 597 21.24 9.96 26.12
N SER A 598 20.78 9.20 27.11
CA SER A 598 21.28 9.21 28.49
C SER A 598 21.29 7.81 29.09
N GLY A 599 22.05 7.58 30.17
CA GLY A 599 22.10 6.30 30.88
C GLY A 599 23.14 5.28 30.40
N GLY A 600 23.83 5.56 29.29
CA GLY A 600 24.94 4.79 28.74
C GLY A 600 26.05 5.65 28.13
N ASN A 601 26.97 5.02 27.40
CA ASN A 601 28.16 5.65 26.81
C ASN A 601 28.31 5.29 25.33
N TYR A 602 29.09 6.08 24.58
CA TYR A 602 29.45 5.73 23.21
C TYR A 602 30.70 4.84 23.21
N ASP A 603 30.68 3.76 22.44
CA ASP A 603 31.72 2.73 22.37
C ASP A 603 32.15 2.49 20.92
N THR A 604 33.46 2.37 20.68
CA THR A 604 34.04 2.16 19.35
C THR A 604 34.63 0.75 19.15
N GLU A 605 34.85 0.01 20.24
CA GLU A 605 35.49 -1.32 20.20
C GLU A 605 34.49 -2.40 19.75
N HIS A 606 33.23 -2.24 20.14
CA HIS A 606 32.15 -3.21 19.92
C HIS A 606 31.17 -2.76 18.85
N ALA A 607 31.45 -1.65 18.15
CA ALA A 607 30.57 -1.08 17.14
C ALA A 607 30.41 -1.96 15.89
N LEU A 608 29.35 -1.73 15.11
CA LEU A 608 29.26 -2.24 13.75
C LEU A 608 30.25 -1.48 12.83
N TYR A 609 30.08 -1.66 11.51
CA TYR A 609 30.98 -1.15 10.49
C TYR A 609 31.10 0.39 10.42
N LYS A 610 30.21 1.15 11.07
CA LYS A 610 30.28 2.62 11.15
C LYS A 610 31.20 3.13 12.27
N GLY A 611 31.70 2.24 13.13
CA GLY A 611 32.82 2.52 14.05
C GLY A 611 32.46 3.17 15.38
N GLN A 612 31.18 3.39 15.67
CA GLN A 612 30.69 3.79 16.99
C GLN A 612 29.29 3.22 17.24
N CYS A 613 29.02 2.79 18.47
CA CYS A 613 27.73 2.28 18.95
C CYS A 613 27.44 2.85 20.34
N TYR A 614 26.29 2.49 20.92
CA TYR A 614 25.92 2.90 22.28
C TYR A 614 25.91 1.73 23.26
N GLU A 615 26.73 1.83 24.29
CA GLU A 615 26.82 0.87 25.39
C GLU A 615 25.84 1.25 26.50
N ILE A 616 24.92 0.34 26.80
CA ILE A 616 24.05 0.36 27.96
C ILE A 616 24.67 -0.54 29.03
N PRO A 617 25.09 0.01 30.19
CA PRO A 617 25.71 -0.79 31.25
C PRO A 617 24.78 -1.89 31.78
N ALA A 618 25.38 -2.93 32.37
CA ALA A 618 24.66 -4.02 33.02
C ALA A 618 23.58 -3.52 33.99
N GLN A 619 22.38 -4.11 33.90
CA GLN A 619 21.23 -3.78 34.76
C GLN A 619 20.83 -2.29 34.77
N LYS A 620 21.23 -1.51 33.76
CA LYS A 620 20.85 -0.09 33.57
C LYS A 620 19.96 0.08 32.34
N GLU A 621 19.46 1.30 32.19
CA GLU A 621 18.67 1.71 31.03
C GLU A 621 19.38 2.80 30.22
N GLY A 622 19.34 2.66 28.90
CA GLY A 622 19.60 3.74 27.96
C GLY A 622 18.28 4.40 27.59
N VAL A 623 18.23 5.73 27.61
CA VAL A 623 17.02 6.51 27.35
C VAL A 623 17.25 7.50 26.21
N TYR A 624 16.48 7.33 25.13
CA TYR A 624 16.39 8.29 24.04
C TYR A 624 15.20 9.21 24.27
N SER A 625 15.44 10.51 24.44
CA SER A 625 14.44 11.47 24.92
C SER A 625 14.08 12.54 23.90
N ASN A 626 12.91 13.16 24.09
CA ASN A 626 12.49 14.41 23.43
C ASN A 626 12.23 14.27 21.93
N PHE A 627 11.48 13.24 21.54
CA PHE A 627 10.96 13.08 20.18
C PHE A 627 9.43 13.02 20.17
N SER A 628 8.83 13.24 19.00
CA SER A 628 7.38 13.17 18.80
C SER A 628 7.06 12.28 17.61
N LEU A 629 5.94 11.57 17.69
CA LEU A 629 5.42 10.72 16.64
C LEU A 629 3.97 11.13 16.34
N GLU A 630 3.51 10.90 15.11
CA GLU A 630 2.13 11.16 14.72
C GLU A 630 1.19 10.28 15.57
N PRO A 631 0.15 10.86 16.20
CA PRO A 631 -0.82 10.08 16.95
C PRO A 631 -1.68 9.23 16.00
N LYS A 632 -2.19 8.11 16.52
CA LYS A 632 -2.98 7.11 15.78
C LYS A 632 -2.25 6.56 14.54
N ALA A 633 -0.93 6.43 14.63
CA ALA A 633 -0.09 5.83 13.60
C ALA A 633 0.63 4.58 14.11
N ILE A 634 1.01 3.72 13.17
CA ILE A 634 1.73 2.48 13.41
C ILE A 634 3.17 2.68 12.98
N TYR A 635 4.08 2.41 13.90
CA TYR A 635 5.52 2.54 13.72
C TYR A 635 6.20 1.20 13.88
N LEU A 636 7.29 0.99 13.14
CA LEU A 636 8.23 -0.08 13.32
C LEU A 636 9.50 0.51 13.95
N ILE A 637 9.85 0.04 15.13
CA ILE A 637 11.13 0.31 15.77
C ILE A 637 12.09 -0.79 15.34
N VAL A 638 13.24 -0.42 14.78
CA VAL A 638 14.30 -1.33 14.36
C VAL A 638 15.59 -0.91 15.05
N ILE A 639 16.33 -1.88 15.58
CA ILE A 639 17.61 -1.62 16.24
C ILE A 639 18.52 -2.85 16.12
N ALA A 640 19.82 -2.63 15.92
CA ALA A 640 20.81 -3.70 16.03
C ALA A 640 21.25 -3.82 17.49
N VAL A 641 21.17 -5.03 18.07
CA VAL A 641 21.55 -5.27 19.46
C VAL A 641 22.57 -6.41 19.56
N LYS A 642 23.53 -6.26 20.48
CA LYS A 642 24.57 -7.24 20.81
C LYS A 642 24.82 -7.25 22.31
N GLY A 643 25.12 -8.42 22.87
CA GLY A 643 25.51 -8.59 24.27
C GLY A 643 26.74 -9.50 24.35
N LYS A 644 27.42 -9.49 25.51
CA LYS A 644 28.50 -10.46 25.76
C LYS A 644 27.96 -11.88 25.94
N GLU A 645 26.79 -11.98 26.55
CA GLU A 645 26.03 -13.21 26.73
C GLU A 645 24.65 -13.12 26.10
N ALA A 646 24.00 -14.26 25.90
CA ALA A 646 22.62 -14.29 25.44
C ALA A 646 21.69 -13.79 26.56
N GLY A 647 20.70 -12.97 26.20
CA GLY A 647 19.84 -12.34 27.19
C GLY A 647 18.69 -11.58 26.54
N ASN A 648 18.01 -10.77 27.34
CA ASN A 648 16.88 -9.96 26.90
C ASN A 648 17.05 -8.49 27.32
N VAL A 649 16.58 -7.60 26.48
CA VAL A 649 16.44 -6.16 26.77
C VAL A 649 14.96 -5.80 26.74
N THR A 650 14.50 -5.14 27.79
CA THR A 650 13.13 -4.63 27.88
C THR A 650 13.04 -3.27 27.19
N VAL A 651 12.01 -3.05 26.38
CA VAL A 651 11.82 -1.80 25.65
C VAL A 651 10.48 -1.17 25.99
N ASN A 652 10.54 0.05 26.49
CA ASN A 652 9.37 0.83 26.92
C ASN A 652 9.33 2.17 26.21
N ILE A 653 8.13 2.69 26.01
CA ILE A 653 7.93 4.08 25.60
C ILE A 653 7.10 4.79 26.65
N THR A 654 7.45 6.05 26.94
CA THR A 654 6.75 6.86 27.94
C THR A 654 6.38 8.22 27.39
N GLU A 655 5.16 8.67 27.65
CA GLU A 655 4.73 10.06 27.55
C GLU A 655 4.49 10.58 28.97
N SER A 656 5.28 11.56 29.40
CA SER A 656 5.21 12.11 30.77
C SER A 656 5.37 11.05 31.89
N LYS A 657 4.26 10.53 32.44
CA LYS A 657 4.22 9.54 33.54
C LYS A 657 3.60 8.19 33.12
N GLU A 658 3.05 8.09 31.92
CA GLU A 658 2.43 6.86 31.44
C GLU A 658 3.51 5.99 30.80
N ILE A 659 3.71 4.77 31.33
CA ILE A 659 4.68 3.81 30.82
C ILE A 659 3.95 2.75 30.01
N LYS A 660 4.23 2.70 28.71
CA LYS A 660 3.77 1.64 27.82
C LYS A 660 4.95 0.74 27.49
N GLU A 661 5.06 -0.37 28.22
CA GLU A 661 6.00 -1.43 27.83
C GLU A 661 5.57 -1.98 26.46
N ILE A 662 6.51 -2.01 25.54
CA ILE A 662 6.25 -2.36 24.14
C ILE A 662 6.60 -3.84 23.91
N GLY A 663 7.69 -4.33 24.52
CA GLY A 663 8.12 -5.72 24.42
C GLY A 663 9.58 -5.94 24.81
N ASN A 664 10.13 -7.09 24.44
CA ASN A 664 11.51 -7.47 24.72
C ASN A 664 12.28 -7.79 23.43
N PHE A 665 13.55 -7.42 23.39
CA PHE A 665 14.49 -7.80 22.35
C PHE A 665 15.41 -8.92 22.83
N GLU A 666 15.55 -9.95 21.99
CA GLU A 666 16.51 -11.03 22.22
C GLU A 666 17.93 -10.60 21.80
N ILE A 667 18.90 -10.92 22.65
CA ILE A 667 20.30 -10.53 22.46
C ILE A 667 21.16 -11.77 22.25
N GLY A 668 22.11 -11.69 21.33
CA GLY A 668 23.14 -12.71 21.12
C GLY A 668 24.55 -12.11 21.18
N LYS A 669 25.55 -13.00 21.05
CA LYS A 669 26.99 -12.64 21.01
C LYS A 669 27.37 -11.81 19.78
N ASN A 670 26.64 -11.99 18.69
CA ASN A 670 26.76 -11.21 17.47
C ASN A 670 25.57 -10.25 17.36
N TYR A 671 25.76 -9.14 16.63
CA TYR A 671 24.66 -8.22 16.35
C TYR A 671 23.50 -8.93 15.66
N LYS A 672 22.29 -8.63 16.15
CA LYS A 672 21.03 -9.01 15.52
C LYS A 672 20.14 -7.79 15.38
N TYR A 673 19.55 -7.61 14.20
CA TYR A 673 18.51 -6.61 14.01
C TYR A 673 17.20 -7.10 14.65
N GLN A 674 16.77 -6.39 15.66
CA GLN A 674 15.51 -6.60 16.36
C GLN A 674 14.49 -5.58 15.92
N LYS A 675 13.21 -5.99 15.89
CA LYS A 675 12.12 -5.20 15.34
C LYS A 675 10.90 -5.28 16.25
N MET A 676 10.13 -4.20 16.34
CA MET A 676 8.91 -4.18 17.13
C MET A 676 7.91 -3.16 16.61
N ILE A 677 6.63 -3.50 16.64
CA ILE A 677 5.55 -2.58 16.27
C ILE A 677 5.16 -1.73 17.47
N LEU A 678 5.09 -0.43 17.25
CA LEU A 678 4.54 0.56 18.14
C LEU A 678 3.27 1.15 17.54
N PHE A 679 2.14 0.92 18.20
CA PHE A 679 0.93 1.72 17.98
C PHE A 679 1.03 2.98 18.83
N ASN A 680 1.16 4.13 18.18
CA ASN A 680 1.31 5.41 18.86
C ASN A 680 -0.05 6.09 19.05
N ASP A 681 -0.56 6.10 20.27
CA ASP A 681 -1.74 6.90 20.66
C ASP A 681 -1.34 8.15 21.47
N MET A 682 -0.04 8.32 21.73
CA MET A 682 0.55 9.39 22.53
C MET A 682 0.85 10.61 21.65
N LYS A 683 0.89 11.80 22.25
CA LYS A 683 0.94 13.07 21.52
C LYS A 683 2.37 13.58 21.32
N GLU A 684 3.11 13.91 22.38
CA GLU A 684 4.38 14.63 22.29
C GLU A 684 5.36 14.32 23.45
N HIS A 685 6.65 14.64 23.26
CA HIS A 685 7.73 14.46 24.25
C HIS A 685 7.92 13.02 24.74
N LEU A 686 7.96 12.09 23.78
CA LEU A 686 8.18 10.68 24.03
C LEU A 686 9.60 10.41 24.50
N LYS A 687 9.75 9.36 25.31
CA LYS A 687 11.04 8.75 25.66
C LYS A 687 11.00 7.27 25.38
N LEU A 688 12.02 6.77 24.68
CA LEU A 688 12.25 5.36 24.44
C LEU A 688 13.29 4.88 25.45
N HIS A 689 12.89 3.91 26.27
CA HIS A 689 13.73 3.31 27.30
C HIS A 689 14.12 1.92 26.87
N ILE A 690 15.42 1.64 26.91
CA ILE A 690 16.01 0.36 26.56
C ILE A 690 16.74 -0.13 27.81
N LYS A 691 16.13 -1.07 28.53
CA LYS A 691 16.65 -1.58 29.80
C LYS A 691 17.34 -2.92 29.61
N SER A 692 18.61 -2.98 29.97
CA SER A 692 19.35 -4.23 30.02
C SER A 692 18.89 -5.05 31.24
N GLU A 693 18.44 -6.29 31.01
CA GLU A 693 18.20 -7.27 32.08
C GLU A 693 19.40 -8.20 32.27
N THR A 694 20.52 -7.95 31.57
CA THR A 694 21.74 -8.78 31.62
C THR A 694 22.73 -8.28 32.66
N ASN A 695 23.54 -9.21 33.19
CA ASN A 695 24.65 -8.90 34.11
C ASN A 695 25.86 -8.28 33.41
N ASP A 696 25.83 -8.19 32.08
CA ASP A 696 26.83 -7.53 31.24
C ASP A 696 26.22 -6.35 30.48
N SER A 697 27.10 -5.49 29.96
CA SER A 697 26.72 -4.41 29.05
C SER A 697 26.08 -4.93 27.76
N VAL A 698 25.13 -4.15 27.25
CA VAL A 698 24.48 -4.34 25.97
C VAL A 698 24.89 -3.22 25.03
N TYR A 699 25.21 -3.57 23.78
CA TYR A 699 25.57 -2.63 22.74
C TYR A 699 24.43 -2.52 21.74
N ILE A 700 24.03 -1.29 21.45
CA ILE A 700 22.99 -0.99 20.47
C ILE A 700 23.56 -0.13 19.36
N ASP A 701 23.07 -0.35 18.15
CA ASP A 701 23.50 0.35 16.94
C ASP A 701 22.32 0.50 15.96
N ASN A 702 22.40 1.44 15.02
CA ASN A 702 21.42 1.66 13.95
C ASN A 702 19.94 1.68 14.43
N LEU A 703 19.60 2.53 15.39
CA LEU A 703 18.21 2.76 15.79
C LEU A 703 17.49 3.47 14.64
N SER A 704 16.33 2.94 14.26
CA SER A 704 15.39 3.61 13.35
C SER A 704 13.95 3.41 13.78
N ILE A 705 13.14 4.45 13.63
CA ILE A 705 11.69 4.43 13.82
C ILE A 705 11.05 4.79 12.47
N ILE A 706 10.23 3.89 11.96
CA ILE A 706 9.73 3.92 10.59
C ILE A 706 8.21 3.87 10.65
N LYS A 707 7.52 4.81 10.01
CA LYS A 707 6.06 4.76 9.92
C LYS A 707 5.67 3.70 8.89
N ILE A 708 4.87 2.72 9.32
CA ILE A 708 4.42 1.60 8.48
C ILE A 708 2.89 1.57 8.36
N GLY A 709 2.20 2.62 8.80
CA GLY A 709 0.75 2.71 8.63
C GLY A 709 0.11 3.78 9.51
N LYS A 710 -1.16 4.06 9.25
CA LYS A 710 -2.07 4.77 10.15
C LYS A 710 -3.01 3.77 10.83
N GLY A 711 -3.21 3.82 12.14
CA GLY A 711 -3.96 2.80 12.87
C GLY A 711 -4.73 3.34 14.07
N ILE A 712 -6.05 3.10 14.05
CA ILE A 712 -6.83 2.75 15.24
C ILE A 712 -6.51 1.25 15.49
N ASP A 713 -6.29 0.83 16.73
CA ASP A 713 -6.00 -0.57 17.09
C ASP A 713 -7.22 -1.47 16.80
N LYS A 714 -7.40 -1.86 15.52
CA LYS A 714 -8.56 -2.61 14.99
C LYS A 714 -8.88 -3.82 15.85
N LEU A 715 -7.85 -4.53 16.32
CA LEU A 715 -8.00 -5.71 17.17
C LEU A 715 -8.63 -5.39 18.54
N LYS A 716 -8.23 -4.28 19.19
CA LYS A 716 -8.87 -3.86 20.45
C LYS A 716 -10.33 -3.48 20.24
N GLN A 717 -10.62 -2.74 19.17
CA GLN A 717 -11.98 -2.30 18.88
C GLN A 717 -12.90 -3.50 18.57
N GLU A 718 -12.44 -4.44 17.73
CA GLU A 718 -13.15 -5.70 17.46
C GLU A 718 -13.42 -6.49 18.74
N ASN A 719 -12.46 -6.56 19.66
CA ASN A 719 -12.64 -7.28 20.92
C ASN A 719 -13.58 -6.57 21.91
N ILE A 720 -13.62 -5.23 21.90
CA ILE A 720 -14.65 -4.47 22.63
C ILE A 720 -16.05 -4.81 22.06
N GLU A 721 -16.18 -4.94 20.74
CA GLU A 721 -17.41 -5.40 20.08
C GLU A 721 -17.77 -6.83 20.48
N TYR A 722 -16.80 -7.76 20.52
CA TYR A 722 -17.02 -9.14 20.96
C TYR A 722 -17.49 -9.19 22.42
N ALA A 723 -16.92 -8.36 23.30
CA ALA A 723 -17.31 -8.28 24.70
C ALA A 723 -18.79 -7.91 24.89
N LYS A 724 -19.36 -7.06 24.03
CA LYS A 724 -20.80 -6.71 24.07
C LYS A 724 -21.71 -7.93 23.85
N ASN A 725 -21.22 -8.95 23.16
CA ASN A 725 -21.97 -10.14 22.76
C ASN A 725 -21.77 -11.34 23.70
N VAL A 726 -20.88 -11.23 24.68
CA VAL A 726 -20.53 -12.31 25.63
C VAL A 726 -20.94 -11.88 27.04
N GLY A 727 -21.84 -12.62 27.69
CA GLY A 727 -22.24 -12.35 29.07
C GLY A 727 -21.14 -12.71 30.07
N PHE A 728 -21.06 -11.93 31.17
CA PHE A 728 -20.02 -12.09 32.21
C PHE A 728 -19.95 -13.52 32.79
N ASP A 729 -21.08 -14.21 32.95
CA ASP A 729 -21.12 -15.59 33.48
C ASP A 729 -21.16 -16.69 32.40
N ASP A 730 -20.94 -16.35 31.13
CA ASP A 730 -21.07 -17.31 30.04
C ASP A 730 -19.84 -18.22 29.98
N ARG A 731 -20.09 -19.54 29.90
CA ARG A 731 -19.04 -20.56 29.90
C ARG A 731 -19.03 -21.30 28.59
N PHE A 732 -17.87 -21.34 27.96
CA PHE A 732 -17.69 -21.82 26.59
C PHE A 732 -16.77 -23.03 26.55
N TYR A 733 -16.99 -23.87 25.54
CA TYR A 733 -15.96 -24.79 25.07
C TYR A 733 -15.14 -24.06 24.01
N ILE A 734 -13.84 -23.92 24.22
CA ILE A 734 -12.93 -23.46 23.18
C ILE A 734 -12.48 -24.70 22.41
N SER A 735 -12.98 -24.87 21.20
CA SER A 735 -12.87 -26.13 20.44
C SER A 735 -11.91 -26.01 19.26
N ALA A 736 -11.31 -27.11 18.83
CA ALA A 736 -10.56 -27.17 17.57
C ALA A 736 -11.46 -26.90 16.35
N ILE A 737 -10.91 -26.32 15.27
CA ILE A 737 -11.64 -26.24 13.99
C ILE A 737 -11.85 -27.64 13.39
N SER A 738 -10.85 -28.51 13.52
CA SER A 738 -10.76 -29.83 12.85
C SER A 738 -11.71 -30.90 13.40
N GLY A 739 -12.47 -30.62 14.46
CA GLY A 739 -13.51 -31.53 14.98
C GLY A 739 -14.10 -31.05 16.31
N GLU A 740 -15.43 -31.02 16.41
CA GLU A 740 -16.20 -30.48 17.56
C GLU A 740 -16.02 -31.25 18.88
N GLU A 741 -15.28 -32.37 18.85
CA GLU A 741 -15.04 -33.22 20.01
C GLU A 741 -13.77 -32.87 20.79
N MET A 742 -12.92 -31.93 20.35
CA MET A 742 -11.66 -31.58 21.03
C MET A 742 -11.71 -30.17 21.61
N VAL A 743 -11.50 -30.02 22.92
CA VAL A 743 -11.66 -28.77 23.67
C VAL A 743 -10.44 -28.47 24.55
N ILE A 744 -10.18 -27.18 24.78
CA ILE A 744 -9.18 -26.73 25.75
C ILE A 744 -9.64 -27.11 27.17
N THR A 745 -8.73 -27.66 27.96
CA THR A 745 -8.94 -27.96 29.38
C THR A 745 -7.65 -27.80 30.18
N ASN A 746 -7.77 -27.72 31.50
CA ASN A 746 -6.65 -27.79 32.42
C ASN A 746 -6.31 -29.26 32.74
N ASN A 747 -5.04 -29.65 32.60
CA ASN A 747 -4.50 -30.91 33.10
C ASN A 747 -3.24 -30.67 33.95
N SER A 748 -3.45 -30.34 35.23
CA SER A 748 -2.44 -30.32 36.30
C SER A 748 -1.06 -29.70 35.99
N PRO A 749 -0.87 -28.37 35.89
CA PRO A 749 -1.78 -27.24 35.61
C PRO A 749 -1.74 -26.81 34.13
N ILE A 750 -1.29 -27.71 33.24
CA ILE A 750 -0.94 -27.42 31.86
C ILE A 750 -2.22 -27.27 31.03
N ALA A 751 -2.25 -26.30 30.11
CA ALA A 751 -3.35 -26.16 29.16
C ALA A 751 -3.19 -27.20 28.05
N VAL A 752 -4.19 -28.05 27.88
CA VAL A 752 -4.18 -29.15 26.90
C VAL A 752 -5.47 -29.17 26.08
N MET A 753 -5.38 -29.66 24.85
CA MET A 753 -6.52 -30.12 24.05
C MET A 753 -6.90 -31.54 24.46
N LYS A 754 -8.14 -31.76 24.87
CA LYS A 754 -8.66 -33.07 25.27
C LYS A 754 -10.02 -33.33 24.62
N LYS A 755 -10.37 -34.61 24.45
CA LYS A 755 -11.70 -35.00 24.02
C LYS A 755 -12.77 -34.50 25.01
N LYS A 756 -13.83 -33.90 24.49
CA LYS A 756 -14.98 -33.38 25.24
C LYS A 756 -15.65 -34.52 26.00
N ASP A 757 -15.64 -34.43 27.33
CA ASP A 757 -16.24 -35.40 28.25
C ASP A 757 -17.35 -34.77 29.12
N GLY A 758 -17.60 -33.48 28.95
CA GLY A 758 -18.70 -32.76 29.60
C GLY A 758 -18.42 -32.31 31.04
N THR A 759 -17.20 -32.52 31.55
CA THR A 759 -16.81 -32.09 32.90
C THR A 759 -16.77 -30.56 33.04
N LYS A 760 -16.97 -30.05 34.28
CA LYS A 760 -16.87 -28.60 34.57
C LYS A 760 -15.49 -28.02 34.24
N GLN A 761 -14.45 -28.85 34.23
CA GLN A 761 -13.06 -28.49 33.89
C GLN A 761 -12.84 -28.07 32.43
N GLN A 762 -13.73 -28.46 31.53
CA GLN A 762 -13.63 -28.16 30.10
C GLN A 762 -14.36 -26.88 29.68
N LYS A 763 -15.06 -26.23 30.63
CA LYS A 763 -15.80 -24.99 30.39
C LYS A 763 -14.99 -23.81 30.90
N LEU A 764 -14.63 -22.90 30.00
CA LEU A 764 -13.81 -21.74 30.28
C LEU A 764 -14.66 -20.47 30.21
N GLU A 765 -14.28 -19.45 30.97
CA GLU A 765 -14.93 -18.14 30.98
C GLU A 765 -13.99 -17.10 30.38
N LEU A 766 -14.54 -16.15 29.62
CA LEU A 766 -13.79 -15.06 29.02
C LEU A 766 -14.06 -13.77 29.78
N GLN A 767 -13.06 -13.29 30.53
CA GLN A 767 -13.17 -12.02 31.23
C GLN A 767 -12.62 -10.90 30.35
N PHE A 768 -13.51 -10.17 29.66
CA PHE A 768 -13.14 -9.00 28.86
C PHE A 768 -12.87 -7.77 29.72
N LEU A 769 -11.93 -6.94 29.26
CA LEU A 769 -11.50 -5.71 29.92
C LEU A 769 -11.75 -4.51 29.02
N ASN A 770 -11.86 -3.33 29.63
CA ASN A 770 -12.16 -2.07 28.92
C ASN A 770 -11.10 -1.68 27.86
N ASN A 771 -9.91 -2.27 27.92
CA ASN A 771 -8.83 -2.05 26.94
C ASN A 771 -8.91 -3.00 25.72
N GLY A 772 -9.98 -3.79 25.59
CA GLY A 772 -10.19 -4.74 24.50
C GLY A 772 -9.44 -6.06 24.65
N SER A 773 -8.68 -6.28 25.72
CA SER A 773 -8.09 -7.60 26.01
C SER A 773 -9.03 -8.46 26.85
N PHE A 774 -8.77 -9.76 26.92
CA PHE A 774 -9.49 -10.67 27.81
C PHE A 774 -8.58 -11.69 28.49
N LYS A 775 -9.06 -12.28 29.59
CA LYS A 775 -8.44 -13.43 30.26
C LYS A 775 -9.28 -14.69 30.03
N ILE A 776 -8.62 -15.84 29.94
CA ILE A 776 -9.29 -17.15 29.85
C ILE A 776 -9.25 -17.79 31.24
N MET A 777 -10.39 -17.90 31.90
CA MET A 777 -10.50 -18.39 33.28
C MET A 777 -10.90 -19.86 33.32
N ASP A 778 -10.24 -20.63 34.19
CA ASP A 778 -10.60 -22.00 34.54
C ASP A 778 -11.76 -22.00 35.55
N THR A 779 -12.86 -22.70 35.24
CA THR A 779 -14.06 -22.74 36.09
C THR A 779 -14.14 -24.00 36.98
N SER A 780 -13.06 -24.80 37.04
CA SER A 780 -13.09 -26.17 37.58
C SER A 780 -13.27 -26.32 39.08
N LYS A 781 -12.83 -25.38 39.92
CA LYS A 781 -13.11 -25.25 41.37
C LYS A 781 -12.93 -23.78 41.77
N SER A 782 -13.16 -23.42 43.03
CA SER A 782 -13.07 -22.06 43.61
C SER A 782 -11.67 -21.41 43.56
N THR A 783 -11.04 -21.36 42.39
CA THR A 783 -9.69 -20.85 42.16
C THR A 783 -9.72 -19.83 41.01
N ASN A 784 -9.18 -18.62 41.22
CA ASN A 784 -9.07 -17.55 40.23
C ASN A 784 -7.93 -17.81 39.24
N LYS A 785 -7.92 -18.99 38.59
CA LYS A 785 -6.83 -19.36 37.69
C LYS A 785 -7.11 -18.97 36.25
N VAL A 786 -6.12 -18.35 35.61
CA VAL A 786 -6.16 -17.83 34.24
C VAL A 786 -5.08 -18.48 33.38
N LEU A 787 -5.38 -18.65 32.09
CA LEU A 787 -4.42 -19.12 31.12
C LEU A 787 -3.24 -18.14 31.05
N THR A 788 -2.06 -18.65 31.42
CA THR A 788 -0.83 -17.87 31.56
C THR A 788 0.26 -18.45 30.68
N LEU A 789 0.89 -17.59 29.87
CA LEU A 789 2.12 -17.92 29.16
C LEU A 789 3.33 -17.82 30.11
N GLN A 790 4.04 -18.92 30.32
CA GLN A 790 5.24 -18.92 31.18
C GLN A 790 6.49 -18.48 30.40
N LYS A 791 7.18 -17.47 30.93
CA LYS A 791 8.44 -16.94 30.36
C LYS A 791 9.53 -18.04 30.38
N GLY A 792 10.20 -18.25 29.25
CA GLY A 792 11.38 -19.13 29.13
C GLY A 792 11.14 -20.58 28.69
N TYR A 793 9.93 -21.11 28.84
CA TYR A 793 9.65 -22.54 28.56
C TYR A 793 8.63 -22.79 27.44
N SER A 794 7.99 -21.76 26.89
CA SER A 794 6.91 -21.88 25.89
C SER A 794 5.73 -22.76 26.36
N ILE A 795 5.54 -22.89 27.68
CA ILE A 795 4.48 -23.68 28.31
C ILE A 795 3.29 -22.78 28.65
N LEU A 796 2.09 -23.23 28.31
CA LEU A 796 0.83 -22.63 28.73
C LEU A 796 0.23 -23.40 29.90
N SER A 797 -0.17 -22.67 30.93
CA SER A 797 -0.74 -23.27 32.15
C SER A 797 -1.76 -22.35 32.81
N PHE A 798 -2.73 -22.92 33.50
CA PHE A 798 -3.66 -22.17 34.34
C PHE A 798 -3.02 -21.89 35.70
N ARG A 799 -2.74 -20.60 35.97
CA ARG A 799 -2.09 -20.10 37.20
C ARG A 799 -2.94 -19.02 37.85
N GLU A 800 -2.65 -18.68 39.10
CA GLU A 800 -3.35 -17.59 39.79
C GLU A 800 -3.29 -16.29 38.97
N ASP A 801 -4.40 -15.56 38.98
CA ASP A 801 -4.49 -14.26 38.32
C ASP A 801 -3.59 -13.23 39.05
N GLU A 802 -2.49 -12.87 38.41
CA GLU A 802 -1.51 -11.88 38.88
C GLU A 802 -1.67 -10.55 38.11
N SER A 803 -2.64 -10.48 37.18
CA SER A 803 -2.86 -9.34 36.27
C SER A 803 -1.62 -8.89 35.51
N ILE A 804 -0.76 -9.83 35.13
CA ILE A 804 0.44 -9.61 34.32
C ILE A 804 0.14 -9.80 32.82
N LYS A 805 0.84 -9.08 31.95
CA LYS A 805 0.57 -9.07 30.49
C LYS A 805 0.49 -10.46 29.82
N THR A 806 1.21 -11.46 30.33
CA THR A 806 1.20 -12.84 29.81
C THR A 806 -0.10 -13.62 30.12
N GLN A 807 -1.05 -13.00 30.80
CA GLN A 807 -2.38 -13.52 31.10
C GLN A 807 -3.50 -12.90 30.25
N PHE A 808 -3.17 -11.90 29.43
CA PHE A 808 -4.13 -11.19 28.60
C PHE A 808 -4.01 -11.62 27.13
N TRP A 809 -5.16 -11.68 26.46
CA TRP A 809 -5.32 -12.23 25.12
C TRP A 809 -6.23 -11.34 24.26
N TYR A 810 -6.17 -11.49 22.94
CA TYR A 810 -7.05 -10.87 21.95
C TYR A 810 -7.60 -11.93 20.98
N LEU A 811 -8.84 -11.78 20.56
CA LEU A 811 -9.48 -12.62 19.54
C LEU A 811 -9.35 -11.95 18.18
N LYS A 812 -8.79 -12.66 17.20
CA LYS A 812 -8.82 -12.24 15.80
C LYS A 812 -9.68 -13.21 15.01
N LYS A 813 -10.75 -12.70 14.39
CA LYS A 813 -11.63 -13.52 13.56
C LYS A 813 -10.94 -13.89 12.26
N SER A 814 -11.17 -15.12 11.79
CA SER A 814 -10.67 -15.56 10.49
C SER A 814 -11.21 -14.71 9.35
N THR A 815 -10.31 -14.31 8.44
CA THR A 815 -10.65 -13.65 7.17
C THR A 815 -10.88 -14.65 6.04
N ASN A 816 -10.61 -15.94 6.28
CA ASN A 816 -10.82 -17.02 5.33
C ASN A 816 -12.22 -17.65 5.56
N PRO A 817 -13.16 -17.52 4.61
CA PRO A 817 -14.50 -18.07 4.76
C PRO A 817 -14.53 -19.59 4.95
N ASN A 818 -13.50 -20.31 4.48
CA ASN A 818 -13.39 -21.77 4.61
C ASN A 818 -12.79 -22.21 5.96
N GLN A 819 -12.32 -21.29 6.79
CA GLN A 819 -11.72 -21.54 8.11
C GLN A 819 -12.47 -20.72 9.16
N MET A 820 -13.69 -21.14 9.50
CA MET A 820 -14.51 -20.43 10.50
C MET A 820 -13.97 -20.65 11.92
N GLY A 821 -13.41 -19.60 12.52
CA GLY A 821 -12.89 -19.60 13.89
C GLY A 821 -12.13 -18.32 14.24
N TYR A 822 -11.48 -18.33 15.41
CA TYR A 822 -10.71 -17.22 15.94
C TYR A 822 -9.31 -17.66 16.35
N GLN A 823 -8.32 -16.82 16.05
CA GLN A 823 -6.99 -16.91 16.65
C GLN A 823 -7.01 -16.25 18.03
N ILE A 824 -6.34 -16.87 19.01
CA ILE A 824 -6.17 -16.34 20.36
C ILE A 824 -4.75 -15.80 20.47
N ILE A 825 -4.63 -14.48 20.35
CA ILE A 825 -3.36 -13.74 20.24
C ILE A 825 -2.94 -13.25 21.62
N SER A 826 -1.66 -13.39 21.96
CA SER A 826 -1.10 -12.89 23.21
C SER A 826 -1.08 -11.36 23.23
N ALA A 827 -1.51 -10.75 24.33
CA ALA A 827 -1.39 -9.31 24.51
C ALA A 827 0.03 -8.87 24.89
N TRP A 828 0.86 -9.80 25.34
CA TRP A 828 2.28 -9.58 25.61
C TRP A 828 3.08 -9.48 24.30
N ASP A 829 2.76 -10.31 23.32
CA ASP A 829 3.45 -10.39 22.03
C ASP A 829 2.41 -10.76 20.96
N ARG A 830 2.09 -9.80 20.07
CA ARG A 830 0.96 -9.93 19.13
C ARG A 830 1.23 -10.87 17.95
N SER A 831 2.46 -11.33 17.77
CA SER A 831 2.75 -12.43 16.83
C SER A 831 2.51 -13.78 17.44
N LYS A 832 2.29 -13.86 18.75
CA LYS A 832 2.22 -15.12 19.44
C LYS A 832 0.77 -15.52 19.57
N VAL A 833 0.45 -16.68 19.06
CA VAL A 833 -0.90 -17.26 19.05
C VAL A 833 -0.89 -18.63 19.71
N LEU A 834 -2.03 -19.02 20.26
CA LEU A 834 -2.23 -20.39 20.69
C LEU A 834 -2.22 -21.34 19.48
N GLU A 835 -1.51 -22.45 19.61
CA GLU A 835 -1.47 -23.53 18.61
C GLU A 835 -1.64 -24.89 19.27
N TYR A 836 -2.36 -25.79 18.60
CA TYR A 836 -2.43 -27.21 18.94
C TYR A 836 -1.96 -28.09 17.78
N ASP A 837 -1.16 -29.12 18.04
CA ASP A 837 -0.85 -30.16 17.04
C ASP A 837 -1.08 -31.55 17.63
N ILE A 838 -2.31 -32.07 17.44
CA ILE A 838 -2.71 -33.38 17.98
C ILE A 838 -2.05 -34.57 17.25
N TYR A 839 -1.35 -34.34 16.14
CA TYR A 839 -0.72 -35.39 15.35
C TYR A 839 0.79 -35.47 15.57
N LYS A 840 1.44 -34.37 15.96
CA LYS A 840 2.88 -34.32 16.23
C LYS A 840 3.25 -34.31 17.70
N ASP A 841 2.36 -33.87 18.59
CA ASP A 841 2.72 -33.67 19.98
C ASP A 841 2.47 -34.92 20.85
N GLU A 842 3.43 -35.24 21.70
CA GLU A 842 3.25 -36.25 22.75
C GLU A 842 2.22 -35.77 23.78
N LYS A 843 1.36 -36.70 24.23
CA LYS A 843 0.35 -36.40 25.23
C LYS A 843 0.99 -36.10 26.58
N VAL A 844 0.45 -35.09 27.25
CA VAL A 844 0.70 -34.82 28.67
C VAL A 844 -0.51 -35.31 29.46
N GLY A 845 -0.39 -36.48 30.08
CA GLY A 845 -1.52 -37.20 30.65
C GLY A 845 -2.47 -37.70 29.55
N ASP A 846 -3.74 -37.27 29.59
CA ASP A 846 -4.78 -37.66 28.63
C ASP A 846 -5.11 -36.60 27.58
N GLY A 847 -4.34 -35.50 27.51
CA GLY A 847 -4.51 -34.41 26.56
C GLY A 847 -3.22 -34.04 25.81
N TRP A 848 -3.37 -33.31 24.71
CA TRP A 848 -2.27 -32.79 23.91
C TRP A 848 -1.93 -31.35 24.33
N PRO A 849 -0.68 -31.00 24.60
CA PRO A 849 -0.32 -29.66 25.08
C PRO A 849 -0.69 -28.58 24.06
N ILE A 850 -1.20 -27.45 24.55
CA ILE A 850 -1.33 -26.22 23.76
C ILE A 850 -0.03 -25.46 23.89
N ARG A 851 0.48 -24.96 22.77
CA ARG A 851 1.74 -24.24 22.70
C ARG A 851 1.52 -22.81 22.24
N ILE A 852 2.56 -22.01 22.41
CA ILE A 852 2.65 -20.70 21.79
C ILE A 852 3.41 -20.84 20.47
N ALA A 853 2.85 -20.29 19.39
CA ALA A 853 3.44 -20.31 18.06
C ALA A 853 3.46 -18.91 17.44
N SER A 854 4.26 -18.73 16.39
CA SER A 854 4.19 -17.53 15.57
C SER A 854 2.90 -17.53 14.74
N LEU A 855 2.25 -16.38 14.65
CA LEU A 855 1.00 -16.17 13.93
C LEU A 855 1.18 -16.50 12.45
N ASP A 856 0.34 -17.38 11.95
CA ASP A 856 0.24 -17.75 10.54
C ASP A 856 -1.24 -17.91 10.19
N GLU A 857 -1.77 -16.93 9.45
CA GLU A 857 -3.18 -16.91 9.03
C GLU A 857 -3.59 -18.10 8.15
N ASN A 858 -2.63 -18.83 7.59
CA ASN A 858 -2.92 -19.98 6.74
C ASN A 858 -2.98 -21.30 7.53
N LYS A 859 -2.60 -21.28 8.82
CA LYS A 859 -2.39 -22.50 9.61
C LYS A 859 -3.63 -22.88 10.42
N PRO A 860 -4.37 -23.96 10.06
CA PRO A 860 -5.63 -24.30 10.71
C PRO A 860 -5.52 -24.62 12.22
N SER A 861 -4.36 -25.14 12.65
CA SER A 861 -4.05 -25.48 14.05
C SER A 861 -3.99 -24.27 14.99
N GLN A 862 -4.03 -23.05 14.47
CA GLN A 862 -4.00 -21.81 15.25
C GLN A 862 -5.41 -21.21 15.47
N TYR A 863 -6.43 -21.84 14.91
CA TYR A 863 -7.79 -21.35 14.99
C TYR A 863 -8.67 -22.21 15.89
N PHE A 864 -9.51 -21.53 16.67
CA PHE A 864 -10.41 -22.12 17.64
C PHE A 864 -11.85 -21.71 17.36
N LYS A 865 -12.78 -22.65 17.53
CA LYS A 865 -14.23 -22.39 17.48
C LYS A 865 -14.71 -22.01 18.86
N PHE A 866 -15.40 -20.88 18.92
CA PHE A 866 -16.31 -20.52 20.02
C PHE A 866 -17.71 -20.92 19.58
N PRO A 867 -18.58 -21.43 20.47
CA PRO A 867 -19.95 -21.75 20.08
C PRO A 867 -20.66 -20.46 19.64
N GLN A 868 -20.84 -20.31 18.33
CA GLN A 868 -21.63 -19.23 17.73
C GLN A 868 -23.13 -19.56 17.65
N GLU A 869 -23.51 -20.79 17.96
CA GLU A 869 -24.90 -21.21 18.07
C GLU A 869 -25.23 -21.46 19.54
N ILE A 870 -25.74 -20.44 20.22
CA ILE A 870 -26.50 -20.68 21.44
C ILE A 870 -27.76 -21.38 20.96
N ALA A 871 -27.82 -22.71 21.14
CA ALA A 871 -29.04 -23.47 20.92
C ALA A 871 -30.19 -22.75 21.66
N PRO A 872 -31.37 -22.59 21.04
CA PRO A 872 -32.47 -21.88 21.65
C PRO A 872 -32.79 -22.52 23.01
N VAL A 873 -32.75 -21.69 24.07
CA VAL A 873 -33.04 -22.10 25.46
C VAL A 873 -34.40 -22.79 25.60
N LEU A 874 -35.36 -22.46 24.75
CA LEU A 874 -36.68 -23.05 24.62
C LEU A 874 -36.94 -23.38 23.15
N PRO A 875 -37.50 -24.54 22.79
CA PRO A 875 -37.94 -24.78 21.42
C PRO A 875 -39.08 -23.83 21.06
N ASP A 876 -39.21 -23.51 19.77
CA ASP A 876 -40.35 -22.75 19.27
C ASP A 876 -41.66 -23.43 19.64
N GLY A 877 -42.64 -22.64 20.09
CA GLY A 877 -43.91 -23.17 20.54
C GLY A 877 -44.71 -22.22 21.43
N GLU A 878 -45.88 -22.70 21.83
CA GLU A 878 -46.79 -21.96 22.70
C GLU A 878 -46.50 -22.24 24.18
N TYR A 879 -46.45 -21.17 24.98
CA TYR A 879 -46.12 -21.22 26.41
C TYR A 879 -46.94 -20.21 27.22
N GLN A 880 -47.05 -20.46 28.53
CA GLN A 880 -47.47 -19.47 29.51
C GLN A 880 -46.25 -18.88 30.23
N ILE A 881 -46.26 -17.58 30.54
CA ILE A 881 -45.19 -16.87 31.25
C ILE A 881 -45.67 -16.58 32.69
N LYS A 882 -45.38 -17.48 33.64
CA LYS A 882 -45.88 -17.44 35.03
C LYS A 882 -44.88 -16.77 35.96
N SER A 883 -45.32 -15.95 36.89
CA SER A 883 -44.43 -15.28 37.84
C SER A 883 -43.80 -16.27 38.82
N ARG A 884 -42.54 -16.06 39.20
CA ARG A 884 -41.92 -16.79 40.32
C ARG A 884 -42.57 -16.45 41.66
N LYS A 885 -43.10 -15.23 41.83
CA LYS A 885 -43.69 -14.78 43.11
C LYS A 885 -45.01 -15.49 43.41
N ASP A 886 -45.78 -15.79 42.39
CA ASP A 886 -47.00 -16.57 42.44
C ASP A 886 -47.21 -17.24 41.08
N THR A 887 -47.06 -18.56 41.00
CA THR A 887 -47.17 -19.32 39.75
C THR A 887 -48.60 -19.40 39.22
N ASN A 888 -49.59 -18.97 40.01
CA ASN A 888 -50.96 -18.77 39.54
C ASN A 888 -51.17 -17.40 38.87
N VAL A 889 -50.15 -16.54 38.81
CA VAL A 889 -50.19 -15.23 38.16
C VAL A 889 -49.24 -15.23 36.95
N LEU A 890 -49.72 -14.75 35.80
CA LEU A 890 -48.98 -14.83 34.53
C LEU A 890 -49.13 -13.56 33.69
N ALA A 891 -48.35 -13.47 32.61
CA ALA A 891 -48.45 -12.39 31.63
C ALA A 891 -49.69 -12.56 30.74
N ASP A 892 -50.63 -11.63 30.86
CA ASP A 892 -51.92 -11.61 30.17
C ASP A 892 -52.03 -10.34 29.31
N LEU A 893 -52.41 -10.51 28.04
CA LEU A 893 -52.71 -9.40 27.15
C LEU A 893 -54.11 -8.86 27.46
N SER A 894 -54.16 -7.63 27.97
CA SER A 894 -55.40 -7.01 28.49
C SER A 894 -56.52 -6.85 27.46
N GLU A 895 -56.17 -6.54 26.22
CA GLU A 895 -57.12 -6.35 25.11
C GLU A 895 -56.50 -6.83 23.80
N ASN A 896 -57.32 -7.38 22.90
CA ASN A 896 -56.86 -7.80 21.57
C ASN A 896 -56.73 -6.60 20.60
N LYS A 897 -55.81 -5.67 20.90
CA LYS A 897 -55.50 -4.51 20.06
C LYS A 897 -54.04 -4.09 20.22
N SER A 898 -53.49 -3.46 19.19
CA SER A 898 -52.14 -2.89 19.24
C SER A 898 -52.05 -1.81 20.33
N GLY A 899 -50.98 -1.83 21.12
CA GLY A 899 -50.75 -0.92 22.23
C GLY A 899 -51.41 -1.34 23.55
N ALA A 900 -52.12 -2.47 23.59
CA ALA A 900 -52.71 -2.98 24.83
C ALA A 900 -51.64 -3.37 25.85
N ILE A 901 -51.87 -3.04 27.13
CA ILE A 901 -50.94 -3.35 28.21
C ILE A 901 -50.88 -4.85 28.43
N VAL A 902 -49.68 -5.37 28.70
CA VAL A 902 -49.51 -6.72 29.24
C VAL A 902 -49.42 -6.60 30.75
N HIS A 903 -50.32 -7.27 31.45
CA HIS A 903 -50.44 -7.19 32.91
C HIS A 903 -50.35 -8.57 33.56
N ALA A 904 -50.14 -8.58 34.85
CA ALA A 904 -50.20 -9.75 35.69
C ALA A 904 -51.67 -10.09 35.93
N PHE A 905 -52.06 -11.33 35.65
CA PHE A 905 -53.43 -11.78 35.89
C PHE A 905 -53.43 -13.24 36.35
N LYS A 906 -54.43 -13.62 37.14
CA LYS A 906 -54.65 -15.02 37.55
C LYS A 906 -54.84 -15.94 36.35
N ASN A 907 -54.29 -17.13 36.47
CA ASN A 907 -54.36 -18.16 35.45
C ASN A 907 -55.80 -18.68 35.31
N HIS A 908 -56.40 -18.42 34.15
CA HIS A 908 -57.69 -18.94 33.73
C HIS A 908 -57.57 -19.81 32.47
N ASP A 909 -56.34 -20.13 32.06
CA ASP A 909 -55.98 -20.84 30.83
C ASP A 909 -56.57 -20.25 29.53
N LEU A 910 -56.82 -18.93 29.52
CA LEU A 910 -57.38 -18.23 28.37
C LEU A 910 -56.33 -18.01 27.25
N ILE A 911 -56.79 -17.81 26.02
CA ILE A 911 -55.90 -17.64 24.87
C ILE A 911 -55.01 -16.38 24.94
N ASN A 912 -55.49 -15.33 25.62
CA ASN A 912 -54.74 -14.09 25.86
C ASN A 912 -53.65 -14.23 26.95
N GLN A 913 -53.56 -15.42 27.56
CA GLN A 913 -52.56 -15.80 28.56
C GLN A 913 -51.46 -16.72 27.98
N LYS A 914 -51.56 -17.05 26.69
CA LYS A 914 -50.68 -17.96 25.97
C LYS A 914 -49.84 -17.17 24.97
N TRP A 915 -48.56 -17.46 24.86
CA TRP A 915 -47.59 -16.75 24.04
C TRP A 915 -46.78 -17.72 23.18
N ASN A 916 -46.67 -17.44 21.89
CA ASN A 916 -45.87 -18.19 20.93
C ASN A 916 -44.45 -17.63 20.87
N PHE A 917 -43.47 -18.43 21.31
CA PHE A 917 -42.05 -18.12 21.24
C PHE A 917 -41.52 -18.59 19.87
N VAL A 918 -40.94 -17.67 19.12
CA VAL A 918 -40.33 -17.92 17.80
C VAL A 918 -38.90 -17.42 17.82
N TYR A 919 -37.95 -18.35 17.70
CA TYR A 919 -36.53 -18.03 17.75
C TYR A 919 -36.04 -17.44 16.42
N ASP A 920 -35.34 -16.32 16.50
CA ASP A 920 -34.66 -15.68 15.38
C ASP A 920 -33.16 -15.95 15.50
N SER A 921 -32.65 -16.82 14.64
CA SER A 921 -31.24 -17.23 14.64
C SER A 921 -30.28 -16.08 14.29
N SER A 922 -30.74 -15.10 13.51
CA SER A 922 -29.93 -13.93 13.13
C SER A 922 -29.74 -12.96 14.30
N LYS A 923 -30.75 -12.85 15.17
CA LYS A 923 -30.73 -11.98 16.36
C LYS A 923 -30.36 -12.72 17.66
N GLN A 924 -30.28 -14.05 17.61
CA GLN A 924 -30.08 -14.93 18.77
C GLN A 924 -31.05 -14.60 19.92
N ALA A 925 -32.32 -14.38 19.58
CA ALA A 925 -33.37 -13.93 20.50
C ALA A 925 -34.75 -14.41 20.03
N TYR A 926 -35.76 -14.30 20.89
CA TYR A 926 -37.13 -14.71 20.57
C TYR A 926 -38.01 -13.51 20.26
N LYS A 927 -38.87 -13.67 19.25
CA LYS A 927 -40.13 -12.94 19.19
C LYS A 927 -41.16 -13.70 20.03
N ILE A 928 -41.82 -13.00 20.93
CA ILE A 928 -42.85 -13.57 21.80
C ILE A 928 -44.19 -13.01 21.36
N LYS A 929 -44.98 -13.80 20.62
CA LYS A 929 -46.23 -13.38 19.98
C LYS A 929 -47.44 -13.77 20.83
N SER A 930 -48.46 -12.94 20.90
CA SER A 930 -49.71 -13.33 21.56
C SER A 930 -50.40 -14.45 20.77
N SER A 931 -50.88 -15.47 21.47
CA SER A 931 -51.62 -16.57 20.82
C SER A 931 -53.05 -16.15 20.47
N GLN A 932 -53.58 -15.13 21.17
CA GLN A 932 -54.86 -14.50 20.83
C GLN A 932 -54.77 -13.72 19.50
N ASN A 933 -53.61 -13.15 19.20
CA ASN A 933 -53.37 -12.40 17.97
C ASN A 933 -51.87 -12.42 17.61
N PRO A 934 -51.46 -13.27 16.66
CA PRO A 934 -50.06 -13.43 16.27
C PRO A 934 -49.39 -12.17 15.71
N ASN A 935 -50.15 -11.13 15.36
CA ASN A 935 -49.59 -9.84 14.93
C ASN A 935 -49.10 -8.98 16.10
N LEU A 936 -49.47 -9.31 17.34
CA LEU A 936 -49.08 -8.56 18.54
C LEU A 936 -47.94 -9.27 19.29
N LEU A 937 -46.79 -8.62 19.35
CA LEU A 937 -45.59 -9.08 20.05
C LEU A 937 -45.51 -8.44 21.43
N LEU A 938 -45.01 -9.21 22.39
CA LEU A 938 -44.55 -8.70 23.68
C LEU A 938 -43.45 -7.66 23.41
N THR A 939 -43.75 -6.39 23.63
CA THR A 939 -42.90 -5.27 23.23
C THR A 939 -42.69 -4.33 24.41
N TRP A 940 -41.44 -3.90 24.62
CA TRP A 940 -41.16 -2.85 25.59
C TRP A 940 -41.36 -1.47 24.94
N THR A 941 -42.09 -0.56 25.59
CA THR A 941 -42.23 0.84 25.17
C THR A 941 -40.94 1.66 25.41
N SER A 942 -39.80 1.18 24.92
CA SER A 942 -38.44 1.65 25.22
C SER A 942 -38.24 3.17 25.09
N LYS A 943 -38.92 3.78 24.11
CA LYS A 943 -38.81 5.21 23.79
C LYS A 943 -39.73 6.13 24.61
N SER A 944 -40.80 5.59 25.20
CA SER A 944 -41.85 6.39 25.85
C SER A 944 -42.13 6.02 27.30
N GLY A 945 -41.49 4.96 27.81
CA GLY A 945 -41.63 4.53 29.19
C GLY A 945 -41.04 3.15 29.46
N ASN A 946 -41.54 2.49 30.49
CA ASN A 946 -41.08 1.17 30.90
C ASN A 946 -42.15 0.09 30.79
N LEU A 947 -43.30 0.35 30.17
CA LEU A 947 -44.39 -0.64 30.12
C LEU A 947 -44.13 -1.71 29.05
N ILE A 948 -44.72 -2.88 29.28
CA ILE A 948 -44.79 -3.95 28.30
C ILE A 948 -46.19 -3.97 27.69
N ILE A 949 -46.24 -4.00 26.37
CA ILE A 949 -47.48 -3.95 25.58
C ILE A 949 -47.49 -5.07 24.52
N GLY A 950 -48.67 -5.41 24.03
CA GLY A 950 -48.83 -6.14 22.77
C GLY A 950 -48.80 -5.16 21.61
N TYR A 951 -47.79 -5.24 20.73
CA TYR A 951 -47.60 -4.27 19.65
C TYR A 951 -47.25 -4.94 18.32
N GLU A 952 -47.59 -4.29 17.21
CA GLU A 952 -47.37 -4.82 15.87
C GLU A 952 -45.88 -5.07 15.57
N ASP A 953 -45.57 -6.11 14.81
CA ASP A 953 -44.19 -6.48 14.45
C ASP A 953 -43.58 -5.45 13.49
N HIS A 954 -42.69 -4.61 14.00
CA HIS A 954 -41.91 -3.64 13.24
C HIS A 954 -40.42 -4.00 13.16
N ARG A 955 -40.04 -5.19 13.68
CA ARG A 955 -38.66 -5.67 13.76
C ARG A 955 -37.71 -4.76 14.56
N TYR A 956 -38.25 -3.99 15.50
CA TYR A 956 -37.44 -3.18 16.42
C TYR A 956 -36.80 -4.06 17.49
N ASN A 957 -35.61 -3.68 17.98
CA ASN A 957 -34.88 -4.47 18.98
C ASN A 957 -35.67 -4.62 20.30
N ASP A 958 -36.55 -3.66 20.64
CA ASP A 958 -37.43 -3.74 21.81
C ASP A 958 -38.56 -4.79 21.73
N GLN A 959 -38.68 -5.46 20.58
CA GLN A 959 -39.59 -6.59 20.34
C GLN A 959 -38.89 -7.96 20.39
N TYR A 960 -37.58 -7.97 20.59
CA TYR A 960 -36.79 -9.19 20.69
C TYR A 960 -36.33 -9.43 22.12
N TRP A 961 -36.44 -10.67 22.58
CA TRP A 961 -36.15 -11.05 23.95
C TRP A 961 -35.17 -12.23 24.03
N LYS A 962 -34.06 -12.04 24.74
CA LYS A 962 -33.12 -13.13 25.09
C LYS A 962 -33.58 -13.84 26.34
N ILE A 963 -33.79 -15.15 26.24
CA ILE A 963 -34.20 -16.00 27.36
C ILE A 963 -32.97 -16.68 27.95
N LYS A 964 -32.77 -16.62 29.27
CA LYS A 964 -31.70 -17.34 29.99
C LYS A 964 -32.29 -18.07 31.19
N LYS A 965 -31.85 -19.30 31.46
CA LYS A 965 -32.21 -20.01 32.71
C LYS A 965 -31.60 -19.27 33.90
N SER A 966 -32.40 -19.02 34.94
CA SER A 966 -31.90 -18.49 36.20
C SER A 966 -31.01 -19.53 36.90
N THR A 967 -30.06 -19.08 37.71
CA THR A 967 -29.11 -19.92 38.47
C THR A 967 -29.78 -20.76 39.57
N LYS A 968 -31.09 -20.59 39.80
CA LYS A 968 -31.89 -21.33 40.79
C LYS A 968 -33.11 -22.02 40.14
N ASP A 969 -33.18 -23.34 40.26
CA ASP A 969 -34.29 -24.27 40.04
C ASP A 969 -35.42 -23.81 39.09
N GLY A 970 -35.27 -24.06 37.78
CA GLY A 970 -36.40 -24.14 36.83
C GLY A 970 -37.04 -22.84 36.33
N TYR A 971 -36.53 -21.66 36.72
CA TYR A 971 -37.03 -20.35 36.26
C TYR A 971 -36.15 -19.72 35.16
N TYR A 972 -36.69 -18.72 34.49
CA TYR A 972 -36.09 -18.00 33.36
C TYR A 972 -36.07 -16.49 33.60
N LYS A 973 -35.06 -15.83 33.04
CA LYS A 973 -34.96 -14.37 32.88
C LYS A 973 -35.21 -14.03 31.42
N ILE A 974 -36.02 -13.01 31.17
CA ILE A 974 -36.43 -12.57 29.84
C ILE A 974 -35.86 -11.16 29.63
N ARG A 975 -34.73 -11.04 28.91
CA ARG A 975 -33.99 -9.79 28.69
C ARG A 975 -34.34 -9.16 27.36
N ASN A 976 -34.47 -7.85 27.31
CA ASN A 976 -34.78 -7.16 26.07
C ASN A 976 -33.52 -6.88 25.23
N VAL A 977 -33.60 -7.01 23.90
CA VAL A 977 -32.44 -6.79 22.99
C VAL A 977 -32.11 -5.30 22.81
N GLU A 978 -33.06 -4.39 22.99
CA GLU A 978 -32.80 -2.93 22.96
C GLU A 978 -31.80 -2.52 24.05
N ASN A 979 -31.92 -3.11 25.25
CA ASN A 979 -30.96 -2.92 26.33
C ASN A 979 -30.89 -4.16 27.21
N LEU A 980 -29.77 -4.87 27.16
CA LEU A 980 -29.58 -6.15 27.85
C LEU A 980 -29.59 -6.05 29.38
N ASN A 981 -29.52 -4.84 29.96
CA ASN A 981 -29.67 -4.61 31.39
C ASN A 981 -31.14 -4.59 31.85
N TYR A 982 -32.11 -4.59 30.92
CA TYR A 982 -33.54 -4.54 31.24
C TYR A 982 -34.22 -5.90 31.02
N LEU A 983 -34.95 -6.34 32.04
CA LEU A 983 -35.69 -7.60 32.08
C LEU A 983 -37.20 -7.36 32.14
N LEU A 984 -37.96 -8.34 31.67
CA LEU A 984 -39.38 -8.45 31.98
C LEU A 984 -39.57 -8.55 33.51
N ASP A 985 -40.31 -7.60 34.07
CA ASP A 985 -40.50 -7.43 35.50
C ASP A 985 -41.98 -7.18 35.82
N LEU A 986 -42.42 -7.58 37.01
CA LEU A 986 -43.68 -7.13 37.57
C LEU A 986 -43.48 -5.73 38.14
N LYS A 987 -44.32 -4.76 37.72
CA LYS A 987 -44.25 -3.40 38.27
C LYS A 987 -44.39 -3.43 39.79
N ASP A 988 -43.43 -2.81 40.47
CA ASP A 988 -43.28 -2.80 41.94
C ASP A 988 -43.25 -4.20 42.59
N GLY A 989 -43.02 -5.24 41.79
CA GLY A 989 -43.10 -6.63 42.19
C GLY A 989 -44.50 -7.10 42.62
N ASN A 990 -45.59 -6.41 42.27
CA ASN A 990 -46.94 -6.79 42.68
C ASN A 990 -47.53 -7.92 41.81
N THR A 991 -48.28 -8.85 42.43
CA THR A 991 -48.95 -9.98 41.76
C THR A 991 -50.48 -9.82 41.71
N SER A 992 -51.00 -8.66 42.12
CA SER A 992 -52.43 -8.36 42.04
C SER A 992 -52.91 -8.33 40.58
N ASP A 993 -54.13 -8.79 40.34
CA ASP A 993 -54.75 -8.77 39.01
C ASP A 993 -54.69 -7.35 38.42
N ARG A 994 -54.31 -7.26 37.13
CA ARG A 994 -54.12 -6.02 36.36
C ARG A 994 -52.90 -5.18 36.72
N THR A 995 -51.93 -5.73 37.49
CA THR A 995 -50.63 -5.06 37.69
C THR A 995 -49.86 -5.04 36.36
N PRO A 996 -49.46 -3.89 35.79
CA PRO A 996 -48.71 -3.86 34.53
C PRO A 996 -47.36 -4.59 34.62
N LEU A 997 -46.95 -5.25 33.55
CA LEU A 997 -45.56 -5.68 33.39
C LEU A 997 -44.74 -4.49 32.88
N CYS A 998 -43.47 -4.44 33.29
CA CYS A 998 -42.54 -3.42 32.89
C CYS A 998 -41.17 -3.98 32.53
N ALA A 999 -40.37 -3.23 31.78
CA ALA A 999 -38.94 -3.43 31.67
C ALA A 999 -38.26 -2.83 32.90
N GLY A 1000 -37.68 -3.69 33.75
CA GLY A 1000 -36.95 -3.29 34.95
C GLY A 1000 -35.45 -3.54 34.83
N TRP A 1001 -34.63 -2.64 35.38
CA TRP A 1001 -33.18 -2.83 35.46
C TRP A 1001 -32.84 -4.10 36.26
N GLU A 1002 -31.86 -4.89 35.81
CA GLU A 1002 -31.48 -6.15 36.45
C GLU A 1002 -31.07 -5.92 37.91
N SER A 1003 -31.86 -6.49 38.83
CA SER A 1003 -31.67 -6.31 40.28
C SER A 1003 -31.70 -7.62 41.06
N GLY A 1004 -31.83 -8.77 40.37
CA GLY A 1004 -31.89 -10.09 40.99
C GLY A 1004 -33.15 -10.36 41.82
N LYS A 1005 -34.19 -9.52 41.68
CA LYS A 1005 -35.46 -9.67 42.41
C LYS A 1005 -36.29 -10.83 41.86
N PRO A 1006 -37.05 -11.56 42.70
CA PRO A 1006 -37.95 -12.62 42.24
C PRO A 1006 -39.04 -12.16 41.25
N SER A 1007 -39.33 -10.86 41.16
CA SER A 1007 -40.28 -10.29 40.20
C SER A 1007 -39.78 -10.30 38.74
N GLN A 1008 -38.46 -10.50 38.54
CA GLN A 1008 -37.79 -10.56 37.23
C GLN A 1008 -37.54 -12.00 36.76
N GLU A 1009 -38.13 -12.98 37.46
CA GLU A 1009 -37.95 -14.39 37.20
C GLU A 1009 -39.29 -15.05 36.89
N TRP A 1010 -39.32 -15.86 35.84
CA TRP A 1010 -40.54 -16.39 35.25
C TRP A 1010 -40.45 -17.89 35.03
N LYS A 1011 -41.52 -18.62 35.30
CA LYS A 1011 -41.68 -20.02 34.91
C LYS A 1011 -42.31 -20.06 33.54
N ILE A 1012 -41.65 -20.69 32.57
CA ILE A 1012 -42.14 -20.79 31.19
C ILE A 1012 -42.51 -22.25 30.93
N GLU A 1013 -43.79 -22.51 30.67
CA GLU A 1013 -44.36 -23.86 30.59
C GLU A 1013 -45.35 -23.97 29.42
N PRO A 1014 -45.43 -25.12 28.73
CA PRO A 1014 -46.52 -25.37 27.79
C PRO A 1014 -47.89 -25.29 28.49
N PRO A 1015 -48.96 -24.88 27.78
CA PRO A 1015 -50.33 -24.90 28.31
C PRO A 1015 -50.77 -26.31 28.75
N SER A 1016 -51.70 -26.37 29.71
CA SER A 1016 -52.09 -27.62 30.40
C SER A 1016 -52.87 -28.60 29.52
N ASP A 1017 -53.41 -28.15 28.38
CA ASP A 1017 -54.17 -28.99 27.44
C ASP A 1017 -53.33 -29.30 26.19
N ARG A 1018 -52.82 -30.53 26.10
CA ARG A 1018 -52.49 -31.14 24.81
C ARG A 1018 -53.75 -31.82 24.29
N PRO A 1019 -54.39 -31.36 23.19
CA PRO A 1019 -55.23 -32.25 22.41
C PRO A 1019 -54.38 -33.43 21.95
N LEU A 1020 -54.93 -34.64 22.04
CA LEU A 1020 -54.34 -35.85 21.48
C LEU A 1020 -53.95 -35.60 20.01
N LYS A 1021 -52.77 -36.09 19.65
CA LYS A 1021 -52.28 -36.17 18.28
C LYS A 1021 -53.28 -37.01 17.48
N ASP A 1022 -54.10 -36.39 16.64
CA ASP A 1022 -54.96 -37.09 15.68
C ASP A 1022 -54.12 -37.50 14.46
N GLY A 1023 -54.28 -38.77 14.05
CA GLY A 1023 -54.11 -39.29 12.69
C GLY A 1023 -52.70 -39.39 12.13
#